data_AF-A0A401I6B4-F1
#
_entry.id   AF-A0A401I6B4-F1
#
_cell.length_a   1.000
_cell.length_b   1.000
_cell.length_c   1.000
_cell.angle_alpha   90.00
_cell.angle_beta   90.00
_cell.angle_gamma   90.00
#
_symmetry.space_group_name_H-M   'P 1'
#
loop_
_entity.id
_entity.type
_entity.pdbx_description
1 polymer ?
#
loop_
_entity_poly.entity_id
_entity_poly.type
_entity_poly.pdbx_seq_one_letter_code
_entity_poly.pdbx_strand_id
1 'polypeptide(L)'
;MARPRLQAFAAEYEAAQRKLSGRQDDQSSIHYPTVFLFVGDSVAETVGPMMEANAVRWDNHAGVIYYEIAGHGEEAALTADGRQDAAGMTAGMMRTVLQGIGEAAAGDKKTARQAVWQAFHSNPDCLRQLNRALRQISDRIADYGRLYHSFDRLHMAVVTRVDDPLNVLAPELTLLARTIFQQLFKSVQLDLYTLIQERDQDEGYGYAGAAGIGFLRELSGMQQPDYRYEAELLVTGDGLAIPVSHGPAPLFDLVYMLSDRDERGLSVPGGLEDNAALIGAILLLKNRKPRPEDGEGAAMRADSYNNASFRSSLKADSGRQGYVSAGLAAVRRPNHAIALAVLYHSARELRGRLAADPGLDAQAVLAVFGLDEPSTYARMADLLPGPERLEDMNGMLTHPVGFDQLRRMTLREAEAALLGEGGERFFRSMFEDAMRARLAELRVDEELRRALARSQARERGVSFMQLAAWTREQPEPGEAVRLLQARIRELGTAMQVAEQELEQTLALRVDDLKFPRLPLLSKHNTRAFLRVFFEQVYGQKWDLLQLRLERELCRRFLEALARLHPEAQHKADRLVALEQTILEAAQASIRQTDDYTGQNILAYYERVTAELFAEMEERRGPGFLREPRAIGDVDALLADSADPLLERLIVFCREQLLTAEPFTLSFEEELLRRANVSVEYGNREALSREDLFLRLYRTLQEQAIIRIRLLDYTHEHRHEESYLFGDGESAFVRYALGADASSRIHKLGVVHERRSSSVDKLSLMGGFHLEDLIYYRNNKVYYETYLRNGYQLHGPSPETLPELL
;
A
#
# COMPACT_ATOMS: atom_id res chain seq x y z
N MET A 1 -0.41 -2.51 -12.88
CA MET A 1 0.55 -2.99 -11.86
C MET A 1 0.72 -2.02 -10.69
N ALA A 2 0.44 -0.73 -10.85
CA ALA A 2 0.51 0.26 -9.77
C ALA A 2 -0.23 -0.10 -8.46
N ARG A 3 -1.51 -0.50 -8.50
CA ARG A 3 -2.31 -0.79 -7.28
C ARG A 3 -1.71 -1.89 -6.37
N PRO A 4 -1.36 -3.10 -6.84
CA PRO A 4 -0.75 -4.12 -5.97
C PRO A 4 0.61 -3.66 -5.42
N ARG A 5 1.34 -2.83 -6.16
CA ARG A 5 2.62 -2.29 -5.69
C ARG A 5 2.47 -1.26 -4.58
N LEU A 6 1.47 -0.39 -4.68
CA LEU A 6 1.10 0.56 -3.61
C LEU A 6 0.74 -0.18 -2.31
N GLN A 7 -0.05 -1.24 -2.43
CA GLN A 7 -0.42 -2.09 -1.30
C GLN A 7 0.80 -2.77 -0.68
N ALA A 8 1.69 -3.33 -1.49
CA ALA A 8 2.93 -3.94 -1.01
C ALA A 8 3.83 -2.92 -0.28
N PHE A 9 4.01 -1.72 -0.83
CA PHE A 9 4.80 -0.66 -0.20
C PHE A 9 4.25 -0.27 1.18
N ALA A 10 2.94 -0.04 1.28
CA ALA A 10 2.31 0.38 2.52
C ALA A 10 2.29 -0.75 3.56
N ALA A 11 2.05 -1.99 3.16
CA ALA A 11 2.15 -3.17 4.02
C ALA A 11 3.59 -3.41 4.53
N GLU A 12 4.60 -3.26 3.66
CA GLU A 12 6.01 -3.35 4.05
C GLU A 12 6.39 -2.26 5.06
N TYR A 13 5.92 -1.03 4.87
CA TYR A 13 6.17 0.06 5.81
C TYR A 13 5.50 -0.18 7.17
N GLU A 14 4.24 -0.61 7.17
CA GLU A 14 3.52 -0.98 8.39
C GLU A 14 4.24 -2.12 9.14
N ALA A 15 4.66 -3.17 8.43
CA ALA A 15 5.41 -4.28 9.01
C ALA A 15 6.77 -3.84 9.57
N ALA A 16 7.48 -2.92 8.89
CA ALA A 16 8.75 -2.37 9.36
C ALA A 16 8.58 -1.56 10.66
N GLN A 17 7.55 -0.72 10.73
CA GLN A 17 7.21 0.03 11.95
C GLN A 17 6.84 -0.90 13.11
N ARG A 18 6.13 -2.00 12.82
CA ARG A 18 5.84 -3.05 13.81
C ARG A 18 7.11 -3.79 14.26
N LYS A 19 8.08 -4.08 13.38
CA LYS A 19 9.34 -4.76 13.75
C LYS A 19 10.33 -3.87 14.51
N LEU A 20 10.35 -2.56 14.25
CA LEU A 20 11.14 -1.58 15.02
C LEU A 20 10.67 -1.47 16.49
N SER A 21 9.46 -1.95 16.79
CA SER A 21 8.84 -1.97 18.12
C SER A 21 9.30 -3.09 19.07
N GLY A 22 10.08 -4.08 18.64
CA GLY A 22 10.39 -5.28 19.46
C GLY A 22 11.87 -5.58 19.71
N ARG A 23 12.80 -4.99 18.95
CA ARG A 23 14.23 -5.29 19.14
C ARG A 23 14.73 -4.72 20.47
N GLN A 24 14.91 -5.62 21.45
CA GLN A 24 15.43 -5.43 22.82
C GLN A 24 14.39 -5.35 23.96
N ASP A 25 13.13 -5.76 23.74
CA ASP A 25 12.18 -5.91 24.85
C ASP A 25 12.03 -7.38 25.28
N ASP A 26 12.51 -7.72 26.48
CA ASP A 26 12.37 -9.06 27.04
C ASP A 26 10.90 -9.43 27.38
N GLN A 27 9.96 -8.47 27.28
CA GLN A 27 8.55 -8.67 27.64
C GLN A 27 7.66 -9.15 26.49
N SER A 28 8.09 -9.00 25.23
CA SER A 28 7.42 -9.52 24.01
C SER A 28 7.87 -10.95 23.64
N SER A 29 8.69 -11.59 24.48
CA SER A 29 9.15 -12.97 24.27
C SER A 29 8.41 -13.96 25.19
N ILE A 30 8.03 -15.12 24.64
CA ILE A 30 7.49 -16.21 25.46
C ILE A 30 8.57 -16.83 26.36
N HIS A 31 8.25 -17.08 27.62
CA HIS A 31 9.19 -17.54 28.63
C HIS A 31 9.44 -19.05 28.57
N TYR A 32 8.36 -19.82 28.41
CA TYR A 32 8.35 -21.28 28.27
C TYR A 32 8.01 -21.69 26.83
N PRO A 33 8.44 -22.88 26.36
CA PRO A 33 7.99 -23.41 25.08
C PRO A 33 6.45 -23.48 24.97
N THR A 34 5.94 -23.22 23.77
CA THR A 34 4.49 -23.17 23.48
C THR A 34 4.16 -23.99 22.25
N VAL A 35 3.15 -24.87 22.37
CA VAL A 35 2.58 -25.63 21.25
C VAL A 35 1.10 -25.25 21.08
N PHE A 36 0.74 -24.85 19.87
CA PHE A 36 -0.65 -24.77 19.44
C PHE A 36 -1.06 -26.09 18.80
N LEU A 37 -2.04 -26.77 19.38
CA LEU A 37 -2.62 -28.02 18.89
C LEU A 37 -3.99 -27.72 18.27
N PHE A 38 -4.06 -27.66 16.95
CA PHE A 38 -5.31 -27.47 16.21
C PHE A 38 -5.96 -28.82 15.93
N VAL A 39 -7.21 -28.97 16.34
CA VAL A 39 -7.99 -30.20 16.17
C VAL A 39 -9.17 -29.93 15.25
N GLY A 40 -9.20 -30.61 14.10
CA GLY A 40 -10.30 -30.57 13.15
C GLY A 40 -9.97 -29.82 11.86
N ASP A 41 -10.71 -30.14 10.80
CA ASP A 41 -10.56 -29.50 9.49
C ASP A 41 -11.07 -28.05 9.53
N SER A 42 -12.02 -27.77 10.42
CA SER A 42 -12.69 -26.48 10.56
C SER A 42 -11.82 -25.35 11.11
N VAL A 43 -10.67 -25.68 11.71
CA VAL A 43 -9.72 -24.70 12.27
C VAL A 43 -8.54 -24.43 11.35
N ALA A 44 -8.45 -25.10 10.19
CA ALA A 44 -7.35 -24.93 9.24
C ALA A 44 -7.19 -23.47 8.78
N GLU A 45 -8.30 -22.77 8.55
CA GLU A 45 -8.31 -21.36 8.15
C GLU A 45 -7.79 -20.41 9.24
N THR A 46 -7.73 -20.85 10.50
CA THR A 46 -7.27 -20.04 11.64
C THR A 46 -5.75 -20.13 11.84
N VAL A 47 -5.10 -21.20 11.35
CA VAL A 47 -3.67 -21.46 11.60
C VAL A 47 -2.78 -20.38 10.98
N GLY A 48 -3.00 -20.06 9.70
CA GLY A 48 -2.23 -19.04 8.97
C GLY A 48 -2.29 -17.66 9.63
N PRO A 49 -3.50 -17.09 9.86
CA PRO A 49 -3.66 -15.83 10.57
C PRO A 49 -3.01 -15.82 11.96
N MET A 50 -3.05 -16.94 12.70
CA MET A 50 -2.41 -17.04 14.01
C MET A 50 -0.87 -17.01 13.92
N MET A 51 -0.29 -17.67 12.92
CA MET A 51 1.15 -17.62 12.67
C MET A 51 1.59 -16.19 12.34
N GLU A 52 0.85 -15.51 11.46
CA GLU A 52 1.15 -14.12 11.09
C GLU A 52 1.02 -13.16 12.27
N ALA A 53 -0.07 -13.28 13.06
CA ALA A 53 -0.29 -12.45 14.24
C ALA A 53 0.82 -12.62 15.29
N ASN A 54 1.25 -13.86 15.55
CA ASN A 54 2.32 -14.14 16.50
C ASN A 54 3.71 -13.74 15.96
N ALA A 55 3.97 -13.90 14.65
CA ALA A 55 5.23 -13.46 14.04
C ALA A 55 5.43 -11.93 14.12
N VAL A 56 4.33 -11.18 14.16
CA VAL A 56 4.34 -9.73 14.36
C VAL A 56 4.55 -9.37 15.84
N ARG A 57 3.97 -10.12 16.77
CA ARG A 57 3.96 -9.78 18.20
C ARG A 57 5.10 -10.37 19.03
N TRP A 58 5.58 -11.57 18.70
CA TRP A 58 6.51 -12.32 19.53
C TRP A 58 7.92 -12.34 18.93
N ASP A 59 8.92 -11.90 19.70
CA ASP A 59 10.31 -11.85 19.20
C ASP A 59 10.89 -13.24 18.94
N ASN A 60 10.52 -14.22 19.79
CA ASN A 60 10.91 -15.61 19.65
C ASN A 60 9.82 -16.49 18.99
N HIS A 61 8.98 -15.90 18.12
CA HIS A 61 7.95 -16.63 17.35
C HIS A 61 8.50 -17.85 16.58
N ALA A 62 9.78 -17.81 16.17
CA ALA A 62 10.43 -18.93 15.48
C ALA A 62 10.51 -20.21 16.31
N GLY A 63 10.42 -20.10 17.65
CA GLY A 63 10.32 -21.24 18.56
C GLY A 63 8.89 -21.70 18.83
N VAL A 64 7.86 -21.10 18.23
CA VAL A 64 6.48 -21.55 18.46
C VAL A 64 6.15 -22.70 17.51
N ILE A 65 5.52 -23.75 18.03
CA ILE A 65 5.11 -24.89 17.21
C ILE A 65 3.61 -24.84 16.97
N TYR A 66 3.24 -24.94 15.70
CA TYR A 66 1.86 -25.05 15.25
C TYR A 66 1.64 -26.47 14.74
N TYR A 67 0.79 -27.24 15.41
CA TYR A 67 0.50 -28.61 15.05
C TYR A 67 -0.98 -28.80 14.73
N GLU A 68 -1.29 -29.13 13.49
CA GLU A 68 -2.64 -29.36 13.00
C GLU A 68 -2.91 -30.87 12.84
N ILE A 69 -4.03 -31.32 13.41
CA ILE A 69 -4.56 -32.66 13.22
C ILE A 69 -5.87 -32.54 12.44
N ALA A 70 -5.86 -33.11 11.24
CA ALA A 70 -6.93 -33.01 10.26
C ALA A 70 -7.49 -34.40 9.89
N GLY A 71 -8.76 -34.44 9.50
CA GLY A 71 -9.41 -35.62 8.93
C GLY A 71 -9.28 -35.69 7.41
N HIS A 72 -9.22 -34.53 6.75
CA HIS A 72 -9.13 -34.39 5.30
C HIS A 72 -7.93 -33.54 4.86
N GLY A 73 -7.31 -33.89 3.75
CA GLY A 73 -6.24 -33.11 3.13
C GLY A 73 -5.12 -33.98 2.55
N GLU A 74 -4.21 -33.34 1.81
CA GLU A 74 -2.97 -34.00 1.40
C GLU A 74 -1.99 -34.03 2.59
N GLU A 75 -1.50 -35.22 2.94
CA GLU A 75 -0.33 -35.36 3.81
C GLU A 75 0.85 -34.62 3.17
N ALA A 76 1.59 -33.83 3.95
CA ALA A 76 2.87 -33.30 3.48
C ALA A 76 3.79 -34.50 3.20
N ALA A 77 4.00 -34.80 1.91
CA ALA A 77 4.67 -36.01 1.46
C ALA A 77 6.08 -36.16 2.09
N LEU A 78 6.30 -37.29 2.77
CA LEU A 78 7.63 -37.74 3.17
C LEU A 78 8.33 -38.30 1.93
N THR A 79 9.37 -37.64 1.44
CA THR A 79 10.24 -38.26 0.42
C THR A 79 11.08 -39.37 1.06
N ALA A 80 11.45 -40.36 0.23
CA ALA A 80 12.11 -41.60 0.62
C ALA A 80 13.51 -41.45 1.24
N ASP A 81 14.03 -40.22 1.39
CA ASP A 81 15.39 -39.92 1.87
C ASP A 81 15.40 -39.23 3.25
N GLY A 82 14.27 -39.21 3.97
CA GLY A 82 14.18 -38.65 5.33
C GLY A 82 14.38 -37.13 5.42
N ARG A 83 14.43 -36.43 4.28
CA ARG A 83 14.44 -34.97 4.17
C ARG A 83 13.14 -34.50 3.56
N GLN A 84 12.28 -33.89 4.37
CA GLN A 84 11.03 -33.29 3.91
C GLN A 84 11.31 -32.18 2.90
N ASP A 85 10.53 -32.15 1.81
CA ASP A 85 10.56 -31.07 0.81
C ASP A 85 10.27 -29.72 1.49
N ALA A 86 11.13 -28.74 1.24
CA ALA A 86 11.03 -27.38 1.74
C ALA A 86 9.79 -26.61 1.24
N ALA A 87 8.91 -27.24 0.44
CA ALA A 87 7.70 -26.66 -0.12
C ALA A 87 6.43 -26.93 0.71
N GLY A 88 6.41 -27.96 1.57
CA GLY A 88 5.28 -28.30 2.44
C GLY A 88 5.37 -27.76 3.88
N MET A 89 6.53 -27.20 4.24
CA MET A 89 6.73 -26.52 5.52
C MET A 89 6.73 -25.01 5.32
N THR A 90 5.58 -24.37 5.48
CA THR A 90 5.58 -22.98 5.93
C THR A 90 6.27 -22.96 7.30
N ALA A 91 7.36 -22.21 7.42
CA ALA A 91 8.31 -22.28 8.53
C ALA A 91 7.63 -22.29 9.92
N GLY A 92 7.49 -23.47 10.54
CA GLY A 92 6.96 -23.65 11.91
C GLY A 92 5.68 -24.47 12.05
N MET A 93 4.99 -24.81 10.95
CA MET A 93 3.76 -25.61 10.97
C MET A 93 4.04 -27.10 10.69
N MET A 94 3.35 -27.98 11.40
CA MET A 94 3.29 -29.42 11.16
C MET A 94 1.84 -29.84 11.05
N ARG A 95 1.52 -30.69 10.06
CA ARG A 95 0.16 -31.20 9.85
C ARG A 95 0.18 -32.72 9.76
N THR A 96 -0.73 -33.38 10.45
CA THR A 96 -0.97 -34.82 10.38
C THR A 96 -2.41 -35.06 9.94
N VAL A 97 -2.60 -35.81 8.85
CA VAL A 97 -3.92 -36.22 8.37
C VAL A 97 -4.17 -37.65 8.82
N LEU A 98 -5.22 -37.86 9.62
CA LEU A 98 -5.52 -39.18 10.19
C LEU A 98 -6.22 -40.06 9.16
N GLN A 99 -5.55 -41.11 8.72
CA GLN A 99 -6.03 -42.00 7.67
C GLN A 99 -7.36 -42.69 8.03
N GLY A 100 -8.32 -42.64 7.10
CA GLY A 100 -9.66 -43.22 7.26
C GLY A 100 -10.63 -42.40 8.12
N ILE A 101 -10.17 -41.34 8.78
CA ILE A 101 -11.05 -40.50 9.60
C ILE A 101 -11.89 -39.55 8.75
N GLY A 102 -11.30 -38.97 7.69
CA GLY A 102 -12.06 -38.13 6.75
C GLY A 102 -13.22 -38.87 6.10
N GLU A 103 -12.97 -40.10 5.64
CA GLU A 103 -14.02 -40.96 5.06
C GLU A 103 -15.13 -41.29 6.08
N ALA A 104 -14.76 -41.54 7.34
CA ALA A 104 -15.71 -41.78 8.43
C ALA A 104 -16.56 -40.52 8.74
N ALA A 105 -15.96 -39.33 8.68
CA ALA A 105 -16.66 -38.07 8.86
C ALA A 105 -17.58 -37.70 7.67
N ALA A 106 -17.17 -38.06 6.44
CA ALA A 106 -17.89 -37.77 5.19
C ALA A 106 -19.02 -38.78 4.87
N GLY A 107 -19.16 -39.85 5.66
CA GLY A 107 -20.20 -40.86 5.53
C GLY A 107 -21.62 -40.36 5.88
N ASP A 108 -22.37 -41.13 6.68
CA ASP A 108 -23.70 -40.68 7.11
C ASP A 108 -23.58 -39.54 8.13
N LYS A 109 -24.10 -38.36 7.78
CA LYS A 109 -24.17 -37.20 8.69
C LYS A 109 -24.81 -37.53 10.03
N LYS A 110 -25.69 -38.54 10.08
CA LYS A 110 -26.31 -39.01 11.34
C LYS A 110 -25.33 -39.58 12.34
N THR A 111 -24.23 -40.20 11.87
CA THR A 111 -23.30 -40.93 12.72
C THR A 111 -21.86 -40.42 12.63
N ALA A 112 -21.61 -39.35 11.86
CA ALA A 112 -20.27 -38.81 11.58
C ALA A 112 -19.36 -38.73 12.81
N ARG A 113 -19.80 -38.11 13.91
CA ARG A 113 -19.00 -37.99 15.15
C ARG A 113 -18.67 -39.35 15.77
N GLN A 114 -19.66 -40.25 15.84
CA GLN A 114 -19.44 -41.59 16.39
C GLN A 114 -18.54 -42.43 15.46
N ALA A 115 -18.72 -42.31 14.14
CA ALA A 115 -17.91 -42.99 13.14
C ALA A 115 -16.45 -42.55 13.22
N VAL A 116 -16.18 -41.25 13.39
CA VAL A 116 -14.83 -40.71 13.64
C VAL A 116 -14.21 -41.33 14.89
N TRP A 117 -14.95 -41.36 16.00
CA TRP A 117 -14.47 -41.95 17.25
C TRP A 117 -14.16 -43.44 17.10
N GLN A 118 -15.04 -44.21 16.44
CA GLN A 118 -14.83 -45.63 16.19
C GLN A 118 -13.66 -45.89 15.23
N ALA A 119 -13.53 -45.10 14.17
CA ALA A 119 -12.45 -45.21 13.20
C ALA A 119 -11.08 -44.98 13.86
N PHE A 120 -10.98 -44.01 14.76
CA PHE A 120 -9.76 -43.74 15.51
C PHE A 120 -9.32 -44.94 16.36
N HIS A 121 -10.25 -45.53 17.11
CA HIS A 121 -9.96 -46.66 17.99
C HIS A 121 -9.75 -47.98 17.24
N SER A 122 -10.35 -48.12 16.05
CA SER A 122 -10.23 -49.34 15.24
C SER A 122 -8.99 -49.33 14.34
N ASN A 123 -8.43 -48.16 14.04
CA ASN A 123 -7.28 -48.02 13.16
C ASN A 123 -5.97 -47.79 13.94
N PRO A 124 -5.12 -48.82 14.13
CA PRO A 124 -3.85 -48.67 14.84
C PRO A 124 -2.82 -47.81 14.10
N ASP A 125 -3.00 -47.53 12.80
CA ASP A 125 -2.14 -46.62 12.05
C ASP A 125 -2.31 -45.17 12.52
N CYS A 126 -3.53 -44.73 12.87
CA CYS A 126 -3.79 -43.39 13.39
C CYS A 126 -2.96 -43.09 14.65
N LEU A 127 -2.97 -44.00 15.62
CA LEU A 127 -2.20 -43.86 16.85
C LEU A 127 -0.69 -43.88 16.59
N ARG A 128 -0.20 -44.73 15.68
CA ARG A 128 1.22 -44.77 15.29
C ARG A 128 1.68 -43.46 14.64
N GLN A 129 0.88 -42.91 13.73
CA GLN A 129 1.15 -41.62 13.08
C GLN A 129 1.23 -40.49 14.10
N LEU A 130 0.24 -40.39 15.00
CA LEU A 130 0.22 -39.38 16.06
C LEU A 130 1.40 -39.49 17.02
N ASN A 131 1.72 -40.70 17.50
CA ASN A 131 2.86 -40.93 18.38
C ASN A 131 4.18 -40.48 17.71
N ARG A 132 4.36 -40.80 16.43
CA ARG A 132 5.53 -40.37 15.66
C ARG A 132 5.58 -38.86 15.51
N ALA A 133 4.47 -38.23 15.13
CA ALA A 133 4.39 -36.79 14.92
C ALA A 133 4.67 -36.01 16.22
N LEU A 134 4.06 -36.42 17.34
CA LEU A 134 4.26 -35.79 18.64
C LEU A 134 5.70 -35.96 19.17
N ARG A 135 6.36 -37.10 18.90
CA ARG A 135 7.80 -37.27 19.22
C ARG A 135 8.68 -36.34 18.38
N GLN A 136 8.40 -36.21 17.08
CA GLN A 136 9.12 -35.26 16.21
C GLN A 136 8.94 -33.81 16.68
N ILE A 137 7.75 -33.44 17.14
CA ILE A 137 7.48 -32.14 17.76
C ILE A 137 8.33 -31.99 19.02
N SER A 138 8.35 -32.99 19.89
CA SER A 138 9.16 -33.01 21.11
C SER A 138 10.64 -32.76 20.83
N ASP A 139 11.20 -33.46 19.84
CA ASP A 139 12.60 -33.29 19.41
C ASP A 139 12.85 -31.88 18.86
N ARG A 140 11.91 -31.34 18.07
CA ARG A 140 12.00 -29.98 17.53
C ARG A 140 11.95 -28.90 18.61
N ILE A 141 11.15 -29.06 19.66
CA ILE A 141 11.15 -28.12 20.80
C ILE A 141 12.54 -28.11 21.46
N ALA A 142 13.19 -29.27 21.58
CA ALA A 142 14.53 -29.39 22.15
C ALA A 142 15.58 -28.64 21.30
N ASP A 143 15.48 -28.68 19.97
CA ASP A 143 16.36 -27.93 19.06
C ASP A 143 16.26 -26.41 19.27
N TYR A 144 15.07 -25.90 19.58
CA TYR A 144 14.82 -24.48 19.87
C TYR A 144 15.05 -24.08 21.33
N GLY A 145 15.57 -24.97 22.19
CA GLY A 145 15.73 -24.74 23.63
C GLY A 145 16.44 -23.43 24.01
N ARG A 146 17.34 -22.91 23.14
CA ARG A 146 18.06 -21.64 23.35
C ARG A 146 17.19 -20.38 23.17
N LEU A 147 16.02 -20.49 22.53
CA LEU A 147 15.10 -19.37 22.28
C LEU A 147 14.18 -19.08 23.47
N TYR A 148 14.11 -19.98 24.45
CA TYR A 148 13.27 -19.82 25.64
C TYR A 148 14.11 -19.51 26.87
N HIS A 149 13.49 -18.83 27.83
CA HIS A 149 14.14 -18.45 29.08
C HIS A 149 14.19 -19.62 30.09
N SER A 150 13.19 -20.51 30.05
CA SER A 150 13.16 -21.72 30.88
C SER A 150 12.57 -22.89 30.09
N PHE A 151 13.12 -24.07 30.32
CA PHE A 151 12.70 -25.34 29.70
C PHE A 151 12.01 -26.27 30.71
N ASP A 152 11.58 -25.76 31.87
CA ASP A 152 10.95 -26.59 32.91
C ASP A 152 9.48 -26.92 32.63
N ARG A 153 8.77 -26.01 31.95
CA ARG A 153 7.33 -26.10 31.70
C ARG A 153 7.02 -25.98 30.22
N LEU A 154 5.93 -26.58 29.77
CA LEU A 154 5.39 -26.44 28.42
C LEU A 154 3.96 -25.88 28.51
N HIS A 155 3.63 -24.90 27.68
CA HIS A 155 2.25 -24.48 27.47
C HIS A 155 1.70 -25.15 26.20
N MET A 156 0.57 -25.83 26.33
CA MET A 156 -0.17 -26.36 25.20
C MET A 156 -1.53 -25.66 25.12
N ALA A 157 -1.77 -25.02 23.98
CA ALA A 157 -3.03 -24.40 23.64
C ALA A 157 -3.76 -25.27 22.62
N VAL A 158 -4.80 -25.97 23.06
CA VAL A 158 -5.64 -26.77 22.18
C VAL A 158 -6.70 -25.86 21.56
N VAL A 159 -6.83 -25.84 20.24
CA VAL A 159 -7.76 -24.98 19.50
C VAL A 159 -8.67 -25.86 18.64
N THR A 160 -9.99 -25.71 18.81
CA THR A 160 -11.00 -26.47 18.05
C THR A 160 -12.24 -25.63 17.79
N ARG A 161 -12.94 -25.90 16.69
CA ARG A 161 -14.31 -25.39 16.47
C ARG A 161 -15.32 -26.31 17.15
N VAL A 162 -16.43 -25.77 17.66
CA VAL A 162 -17.40 -26.56 18.45
C VAL A 162 -18.18 -27.57 17.61
N ASP A 163 -18.46 -27.26 16.36
CA ASP A 163 -19.23 -28.07 15.41
C ASP A 163 -18.37 -29.09 14.62
N ASP A 164 -17.04 -29.06 14.77
CA ASP A 164 -16.15 -29.98 14.06
C ASP A 164 -16.31 -31.43 14.56
N PRO A 165 -16.49 -32.42 13.67
CA PRO A 165 -16.62 -33.82 14.08
C PRO A 165 -15.40 -34.40 14.80
N LEU A 166 -14.19 -33.92 14.47
CA LEU A 166 -12.92 -34.43 14.99
C LEU A 166 -12.70 -34.08 16.47
N ASN A 167 -13.39 -33.06 16.97
CA ASN A 167 -13.26 -32.61 18.36
C ASN A 167 -13.75 -33.66 19.38
N VAL A 168 -14.45 -34.71 18.95
CA VAL A 168 -14.79 -35.88 19.77
C VAL A 168 -13.53 -36.62 20.28
N LEU A 169 -12.40 -36.45 19.59
CA LEU A 169 -11.09 -37.01 19.95
C LEU A 169 -10.24 -36.06 20.81
N ALA A 170 -10.79 -34.92 21.25
CA ALA A 170 -10.07 -33.97 22.09
C ALA A 170 -9.39 -34.60 23.33
N PRO A 171 -10.02 -35.53 24.08
CA PRO A 171 -9.35 -36.13 25.23
C PRO A 171 -8.20 -37.05 24.83
N GLU A 172 -8.39 -37.91 23.82
CA GLU A 172 -7.36 -38.81 23.29
C GLU A 172 -6.12 -38.03 22.84
N LEU A 173 -6.33 -37.02 21.98
CA LEU A 173 -5.26 -36.22 21.39
C LEU A 173 -4.51 -35.40 22.44
N THR A 174 -5.24 -34.76 23.35
CA THR A 174 -4.64 -33.92 24.40
C THR A 174 -3.84 -34.76 25.39
N LEU A 175 -4.39 -35.89 25.84
CA LEU A 175 -3.72 -36.75 26.82
C LEU A 175 -2.48 -37.43 26.23
N LEU A 176 -2.55 -37.92 24.99
CA LEU A 176 -1.38 -38.48 24.30
C LEU A 176 -0.27 -37.43 24.18
N ALA A 177 -0.60 -36.21 23.72
CA ALA A 177 0.35 -35.12 23.60
C ALA A 177 0.97 -34.76 24.96
N ARG A 178 0.14 -34.61 26.00
CA ARG A 178 0.59 -34.34 27.37
C ARG A 178 1.56 -35.42 27.85
N THR A 179 1.24 -36.70 27.69
CA THR A 179 2.08 -37.81 28.14
C THR A 179 3.43 -37.84 27.43
N ILE A 180 3.47 -37.59 26.12
CA ILE A 180 4.73 -37.52 25.35
C ILE A 180 5.57 -36.32 25.82
N PHE A 181 4.98 -35.14 25.97
CA PHE A 181 5.72 -33.95 26.38
C PHE A 181 6.20 -34.01 27.84
N GLN A 182 5.47 -34.68 28.73
CA GLN A 182 5.92 -34.92 30.11
C GLN A 182 7.20 -35.76 30.21
N GLN A 183 7.66 -36.40 29.12
CA GLN A 183 8.96 -37.07 29.08
C GLN A 183 10.13 -36.07 29.05
N LEU A 184 9.93 -34.87 28.49
CA LEU A 184 10.93 -33.81 28.42
C LEU A 184 10.71 -32.69 29.46
N PHE A 185 9.46 -32.41 29.81
CA PHE A 185 9.09 -31.27 30.67
C PHE A 185 8.57 -31.71 32.04
N LYS A 186 8.90 -30.94 33.10
CA LYS A 186 8.42 -31.23 34.47
C LYS A 186 6.92 -31.01 34.62
N SER A 187 6.34 -30.07 33.87
CA SER A 187 4.90 -29.80 33.87
C SER A 187 4.41 -29.31 32.52
N VAL A 188 3.22 -29.76 32.13
CA VAL A 188 2.52 -29.30 30.92
C VAL A 188 1.24 -28.60 31.36
N GLN A 189 1.09 -27.32 31.03
CA GLN A 189 -0.14 -26.54 31.23
C GLN A 189 -1.03 -26.68 30.01
N LEU A 190 -2.32 -26.95 30.24
CA LEU A 190 -3.28 -27.27 29.18
C LEU A 190 -4.40 -26.25 29.17
N ASP A 191 -4.49 -25.43 28.13
CA ASP A 191 -5.64 -24.55 27.91
C ASP A 191 -6.40 -25.01 26.66
N LEU A 192 -7.73 -24.93 26.68
CA LEU A 192 -8.58 -25.17 25.52
C LEU A 192 -9.19 -23.86 25.02
N TYR A 193 -9.19 -23.64 23.71
CA TYR A 193 -9.85 -22.54 23.04
C TYR A 193 -10.87 -23.12 22.07
N THR A 194 -12.16 -22.92 22.39
CA THR A 194 -13.27 -23.37 21.57
C THR A 194 -13.83 -22.21 20.77
N LEU A 195 -13.78 -22.32 19.45
CA LEU A 195 -14.29 -21.32 18.53
C LEU A 195 -15.76 -21.62 18.20
N ILE A 196 -16.62 -20.61 18.36
CA ILE A 196 -18.06 -20.67 18.07
C ILE A 196 -18.34 -19.73 16.89
N GLN A 197 -19.05 -20.23 15.89
CA GLN A 197 -19.47 -19.47 14.72
C GLN A 197 -20.99 -19.36 14.72
N GLU A 198 -21.52 -18.15 14.90
CA GLU A 198 -22.95 -17.87 15.01
C GLU A 198 -23.52 -17.19 13.76
N ARG A 199 -22.81 -17.22 12.61
CA ARG A 199 -23.31 -16.62 11.37
C ARG A 199 -24.52 -17.38 10.80
N ASP A 200 -25.66 -16.69 10.72
CA ASP A 200 -27.00 -17.22 10.41
C ASP A 200 -27.22 -17.66 8.94
N GLN A 201 -26.18 -17.82 8.11
CA GLN A 201 -26.34 -18.01 6.65
C GLN A 201 -25.86 -19.36 6.09
N ASP A 202 -25.39 -20.30 6.92
CA ASP A 202 -24.92 -21.60 6.41
C ASP A 202 -26.05 -22.64 6.27
N GLU A 203 -26.10 -23.30 5.10
CA GLU A 203 -26.94 -24.48 4.83
C GLU A 203 -26.55 -25.65 5.74
N GLY A 204 -27.04 -25.64 6.98
CA GLY A 204 -26.66 -26.64 7.98
C GLY A 204 -26.68 -26.18 9.43
N TYR A 205 -27.05 -24.91 9.70
CA TYR A 205 -27.08 -24.31 11.04
C TYR A 205 -27.65 -25.23 12.14
N GLY A 206 -28.78 -25.89 11.88
CA GLY A 206 -29.40 -26.79 12.87
C GLY A 206 -28.54 -28.00 13.25
N TYR A 207 -27.83 -28.60 12.29
CA TYR A 207 -26.93 -29.73 12.56
C TYR A 207 -25.63 -29.25 13.21
N ALA A 208 -25.02 -28.17 12.71
CA ALA A 208 -23.80 -27.60 13.29
C ALA A 208 -24.02 -27.17 14.75
N GLY A 209 -25.16 -26.53 15.02
CA GLY A 209 -25.61 -26.21 16.37
C GLY A 209 -25.75 -27.45 17.25
N ALA A 210 -26.41 -28.50 16.76
CA ALA A 210 -26.56 -29.76 17.50
C ALA A 210 -25.21 -30.46 17.77
N ALA A 211 -24.32 -30.54 16.77
CA ALA A 211 -22.97 -31.08 16.94
C ALA A 211 -22.15 -30.27 17.96
N GLY A 212 -22.28 -28.94 17.93
CA GLY A 212 -21.71 -28.03 18.92
C GLY A 212 -22.19 -28.30 20.34
N ILE A 213 -23.49 -28.48 20.55
CA ILE A 213 -24.02 -28.90 21.87
C ILE A 213 -23.47 -30.25 22.29
N GLY A 214 -23.32 -31.19 21.34
CA GLY A 214 -22.72 -32.49 21.57
C GLY A 214 -21.32 -32.38 22.17
N PHE A 215 -20.46 -31.60 21.53
CA PHE A 215 -19.11 -31.34 22.04
C PHE A 215 -19.10 -30.56 23.37
N LEU A 216 -19.93 -29.51 23.52
CA LEU A 216 -20.01 -28.75 24.78
C LEU A 216 -20.45 -29.63 25.96
N ARG A 217 -21.32 -30.61 25.73
CA ARG A 217 -21.73 -31.60 26.74
C ARG A 217 -20.57 -32.53 27.12
N GLU A 218 -19.80 -33.00 26.14
CA GLU A 218 -18.58 -33.78 26.38
C GLU A 218 -17.54 -32.97 27.16
N LEU A 219 -17.32 -31.72 26.77
CA LEU A 219 -16.41 -30.77 27.42
C LEU A 219 -16.79 -30.49 28.87
N SER A 220 -18.10 -30.34 29.16
CA SER A 220 -18.61 -30.22 30.53
C SER A 220 -18.18 -31.42 31.38
N GLY A 221 -18.21 -32.63 30.81
CA GLY A 221 -17.73 -33.85 31.46
C GLY A 221 -16.21 -33.82 31.68
N MET A 222 -15.45 -33.39 30.69
CA MET A 222 -13.98 -33.26 30.77
C MET A 222 -13.52 -32.20 31.80
N GLN A 223 -14.40 -31.30 32.22
CA GLN A 223 -14.11 -30.25 33.20
C GLN A 223 -14.62 -30.57 34.61
N GLN A 224 -15.24 -31.74 34.83
CA GLN A 224 -15.65 -32.17 36.15
C GLN A 224 -14.44 -32.47 37.06
N PRO A 225 -14.52 -32.18 38.37
CA PRO A 225 -13.40 -32.38 39.30
C PRO A 225 -13.01 -33.87 39.47
N ASP A 226 -13.91 -34.79 39.18
CA ASP A 226 -13.74 -36.23 39.29
C ASP A 226 -13.52 -36.93 37.93
N TYR A 227 -13.33 -36.17 36.84
CA TYR A 227 -13.08 -36.71 35.51
C TYR A 227 -11.84 -37.62 35.49
N ARG A 228 -12.01 -38.83 34.93
CA ARG A 228 -10.96 -39.83 34.77
C ARG A 228 -10.98 -40.34 33.34
N TYR A 229 -9.80 -40.72 32.85
CA TYR A 229 -9.66 -41.29 31.52
C TYR A 229 -8.55 -42.34 31.52
N GLU A 230 -8.77 -43.46 30.85
CA GLU A 230 -7.76 -44.51 30.66
C GLU A 230 -7.97 -45.18 29.31
N ALA A 231 -6.97 -45.12 28.43
CA ALA A 231 -7.00 -45.80 27.13
C ALA A 231 -5.59 -46.12 26.63
N GLU A 232 -5.45 -47.14 25.78
CA GLU A 232 -4.18 -47.56 25.17
C GLU A 232 -3.75 -46.61 24.03
N LEU A 233 -3.27 -45.41 24.38
CA LEU A 233 -2.93 -44.36 23.41
C LEU A 233 -1.44 -44.32 23.03
N LEU A 234 -0.54 -44.66 23.97
CA LEU A 234 0.90 -44.52 23.75
C LEU A 234 1.42 -45.77 23.02
N VAL A 235 1.97 -45.60 21.82
CA VAL A 235 2.49 -46.71 21.01
C VAL A 235 4.01 -46.62 20.90
N THR A 236 4.70 -47.71 21.23
CA THR A 236 6.17 -47.82 21.11
C THR A 236 6.61 -48.05 19.67
N GLY A 237 7.91 -47.88 19.38
CA GLY A 237 8.45 -48.15 18.03
C GLY A 237 8.21 -49.59 17.55
N ASP A 238 8.11 -50.53 18.50
CA ASP A 238 7.86 -51.95 18.26
C ASP A 238 6.36 -52.30 18.17
N GLY A 239 5.48 -51.28 18.22
CA GLY A 239 4.03 -51.46 18.08
C GLY A 239 3.29 -51.87 19.35
N LEU A 240 3.95 -51.93 20.51
CA LEU A 240 3.28 -52.19 21.80
C LEU A 240 2.50 -50.95 22.24
N ALA A 241 1.22 -51.15 22.57
CA ALA A 241 0.34 -50.12 23.12
C ALA A 241 0.46 -50.09 24.65
N ILE A 242 0.54 -48.89 25.21
CA ILE A 242 0.70 -48.61 26.64
C ILE A 242 -0.48 -47.73 27.07
N PRO A 243 -1.15 -48.06 28.19
CA PRO A 243 -2.25 -47.25 28.69
C PRO A 243 -1.78 -45.87 29.15
N VAL A 244 -2.50 -44.85 28.70
CA VAL A 244 -2.40 -43.47 29.18
C VAL A 244 -3.55 -43.25 30.15
N SER A 245 -3.22 -42.98 31.41
CA SER A 245 -4.19 -42.75 32.49
C SER A 245 -4.17 -41.30 32.98
N HIS A 246 -5.34 -40.70 33.13
CA HIS A 246 -5.57 -39.41 33.78
C HIS A 246 -6.36 -39.62 35.07
N GLY A 247 -5.79 -39.17 36.19
CA GLY A 247 -6.41 -39.23 37.51
C GLY A 247 -7.57 -38.24 37.67
N PRO A 248 -8.35 -38.31 38.78
CA PRO A 248 -9.52 -37.47 39.00
C PRO A 248 -9.15 -35.98 39.07
N ALA A 249 -9.38 -35.26 37.97
CA ALA A 249 -9.18 -33.83 37.84
C ALA A 249 -9.77 -33.32 36.51
N PRO A 250 -10.10 -32.02 36.39
CA PRO A 250 -10.40 -31.41 35.10
C PRO A 250 -9.26 -31.61 34.10
N LEU A 251 -9.57 -31.89 32.83
CA LEU A 251 -8.59 -32.14 31.78
C LEU A 251 -7.79 -30.88 31.42
N PHE A 252 -8.49 -29.76 31.24
CA PHE A 252 -7.91 -28.44 30.92
C PHE A 252 -7.85 -27.56 32.16
N ASP A 253 -6.81 -26.72 32.24
CA ASP A 253 -6.62 -25.72 33.28
C ASP A 253 -7.60 -24.56 33.14
N LEU A 254 -7.80 -24.04 31.93
CA LEU A 254 -8.82 -23.05 31.57
C LEU A 254 -9.40 -23.38 30.20
N VAL A 255 -10.69 -23.09 30.05
CA VAL A 255 -11.44 -23.29 28.80
C VAL A 255 -11.99 -21.94 28.36
N TYR A 256 -11.50 -21.47 27.21
CA TYR A 256 -11.88 -20.22 26.57
C TYR A 256 -12.93 -20.47 25.50
N MET A 257 -14.05 -19.78 25.59
CA MET A 257 -15.13 -19.79 24.60
C MET A 257 -15.14 -18.47 23.85
N LEU A 258 -14.83 -18.53 22.55
CA LEU A 258 -14.69 -17.35 21.69
C LEU A 258 -15.67 -17.46 20.52
N SER A 259 -16.65 -16.57 20.50
CA SER A 259 -17.65 -16.43 19.44
C SER A 259 -17.22 -15.36 18.43
N ASP A 260 -17.78 -15.43 17.22
CA ASP A 260 -17.70 -14.35 16.23
C ASP A 260 -18.72 -13.22 16.48
N ARG A 261 -19.54 -13.35 17.54
CA ARG A 261 -20.40 -12.31 18.10
C ARG A 261 -19.88 -11.80 19.44
N ASP A 262 -20.05 -10.50 19.67
CA ASP A 262 -19.79 -9.87 20.96
C ASP A 262 -20.95 -10.06 21.96
N GLU A 263 -20.76 -9.60 23.19
CA GLU A 263 -21.79 -9.61 24.24
C GLU A 263 -23.10 -8.90 23.82
N ARG A 264 -23.01 -7.91 22.92
CA ARG A 264 -24.17 -7.18 22.36
C ARG A 264 -24.89 -7.96 21.26
N GLY A 265 -24.34 -9.09 20.82
CA GLY A 265 -24.85 -9.91 19.73
C GLY A 265 -24.51 -9.35 18.33
N LEU A 266 -23.60 -8.39 18.24
CA LEU A 266 -23.12 -7.83 16.97
C LEU A 266 -22.05 -8.75 16.40
N SER A 267 -22.13 -9.03 15.10
CA SER A 267 -21.09 -9.78 14.39
C SER A 267 -19.85 -8.91 14.22
N VAL A 268 -18.69 -9.48 14.55
CA VAL A 268 -17.42 -8.79 14.48
C VAL A 268 -16.83 -8.97 13.07
N PRO A 269 -16.48 -7.88 12.35
CA PRO A 269 -15.75 -7.98 11.09
C PRO A 269 -14.38 -8.62 11.33
N GLY A 270 -14.00 -9.64 10.57
CA GLY A 270 -12.73 -10.37 10.76
C GLY A 270 -12.70 -11.39 11.91
N GLY A 271 -13.86 -11.80 12.45
CA GLY A 271 -13.97 -12.59 13.69
C GLY A 271 -12.98 -13.75 13.92
N LEU A 272 -12.64 -14.56 12.90
CA LEU A 272 -11.67 -15.65 13.06
C LEU A 272 -10.22 -15.15 13.18
N GLU A 273 -9.81 -14.15 12.39
CA GLU A 273 -8.48 -13.53 12.46
C GLU A 273 -8.30 -12.79 13.79
N ASP A 274 -9.33 -12.08 14.24
CA ASP A 274 -9.36 -11.41 15.53
C ASP A 274 -9.25 -12.40 16.70
N ASN A 275 -9.95 -13.54 16.60
CA ASN A 275 -9.85 -14.61 17.60
C ASN A 275 -8.44 -15.21 17.64
N ALA A 276 -7.77 -15.36 16.49
CA ALA A 276 -6.38 -15.80 16.45
C ALA A 276 -5.44 -14.82 17.19
N ALA A 277 -5.58 -13.52 16.92
CA ALA A 277 -4.81 -12.48 17.62
C ALA A 277 -5.12 -12.41 19.12
N LEU A 278 -6.38 -12.66 19.51
CA LEU A 278 -6.82 -12.71 20.90
C LEU A 278 -6.17 -13.88 21.65
N ILE A 279 -6.17 -15.09 21.08
CA ILE A 279 -5.52 -16.26 21.67
C ILE A 279 -4.02 -16.00 21.87
N GLY A 280 -3.35 -15.41 20.88
CA GLY A 280 -1.94 -15.01 20.99
C GLY A 280 -1.70 -14.01 22.14
N ALA A 281 -2.57 -13.02 22.33
CA ALA A 281 -2.46 -12.07 23.45
C ALA A 281 -2.64 -12.74 24.82
N ILE A 282 -3.60 -13.66 24.94
CA ILE A 282 -3.86 -14.40 26.18
C ILE A 282 -2.64 -15.26 26.56
N LEU A 283 -2.05 -15.94 25.58
CA LEU A 283 -0.87 -16.78 25.83
C LEU A 283 0.36 -15.96 26.19
N LEU A 284 0.56 -14.81 25.54
CA LEU A 284 1.63 -13.90 25.92
C LEU A 284 1.48 -13.41 27.37
N LEU A 285 0.26 -13.06 27.79
CA LEU A 285 -0.04 -12.67 29.17
C LEU A 285 0.33 -13.78 30.17
N LYS A 286 -0.01 -15.04 29.86
CA LYS A 286 0.25 -16.21 30.71
C LYS A 286 1.72 -16.62 30.75
N ASN A 287 2.43 -16.48 29.63
CA ASN A 287 3.75 -17.07 29.41
C ASN A 287 4.87 -16.01 29.38
N ARG A 288 4.79 -15.03 30.28
CA ARG A 288 5.77 -13.94 30.40
C ARG A 288 6.69 -14.14 31.60
N LYS A 289 7.92 -13.61 31.52
CA LYS A 289 8.83 -13.53 32.66
C LYS A 289 8.35 -12.47 33.67
N PRO A 290 8.10 -12.82 34.95
CA PRO A 290 7.89 -11.82 36.00
C PRO A 290 9.22 -11.05 36.23
N ARG A 291 9.20 -9.72 36.29
CA ARG A 291 10.40 -8.92 36.61
C ARG A 291 10.74 -9.04 38.11
N PRO A 292 12.00 -9.30 38.50
CA PRO A 292 12.43 -9.29 39.90
C PRO A 292 12.87 -7.92 40.46
N GLU A 293 13.07 -6.90 39.61
CA GLU A 293 13.68 -5.60 39.99
C GLU A 293 12.66 -4.47 40.25
N ASP A 294 11.53 -4.78 40.86
CA ASP A 294 10.65 -3.74 41.42
C ASP A 294 11.19 -3.33 42.80
N GLY A 295 12.21 -2.47 42.78
CA GLY A 295 12.75 -1.82 43.98
C GLY A 295 11.71 -0.97 44.73
N GLU A 296 12.02 -0.62 45.97
CA GLU A 296 11.18 -0.04 47.04
C GLU A 296 10.45 1.30 46.72
N GLY A 297 10.43 1.76 45.47
CA GLY A 297 9.59 2.86 44.96
C GLY A 297 8.33 2.42 44.18
N ALA A 298 8.10 1.12 43.99
CA ALA A 298 7.07 0.55 43.11
C ALA A 298 5.69 0.32 43.77
N ALA A 299 5.29 1.14 44.74
CA ALA A 299 3.98 1.02 45.40
C ALA A 299 2.76 1.32 44.48
N MET A 300 2.98 1.62 43.19
CA MET A 300 1.95 1.98 42.21
C MET A 300 1.77 0.97 41.06
N ARG A 301 2.39 -0.22 41.09
CA ARG A 301 2.33 -1.23 39.98
C ARG A 301 2.04 -2.67 40.46
N ALA A 302 1.05 -2.83 41.35
CA ALA A 302 0.80 -4.09 42.06
C ALA A 302 -0.06 -5.17 41.37
N ASP A 303 -0.47 -5.03 40.09
CA ASP A 303 -1.41 -5.98 39.46
C ASP A 303 -0.81 -6.70 38.24
N SER A 304 0.27 -7.45 38.47
CA SER A 304 0.72 -8.44 37.48
C SER A 304 -0.29 -9.59 37.36
N TYR A 305 -0.44 -10.14 36.16
CA TYR A 305 -1.32 -11.28 35.92
C TYR A 305 -0.81 -12.51 36.67
N ASN A 306 -1.72 -13.19 37.37
CA ASN A 306 -1.45 -14.44 38.06
C ASN A 306 -2.51 -15.47 37.69
N ASN A 307 -2.11 -16.46 36.88
CA ASN A 307 -3.01 -17.51 36.39
C ASN A 307 -3.67 -18.32 37.52
N ALA A 308 -2.95 -18.60 38.61
CA ALA A 308 -3.50 -19.36 39.73
C ALA A 308 -4.58 -18.57 40.49
N SER A 309 -4.35 -17.27 40.68
CA SER A 309 -5.33 -16.36 41.29
C SER A 309 -6.57 -16.23 40.41
N PHE A 310 -6.38 -16.00 39.10
CA PHE A 310 -7.49 -15.91 38.16
C PHE A 310 -8.31 -17.21 38.18
N ARG A 311 -7.66 -18.37 38.04
CA ARG A 311 -8.34 -19.68 38.11
C ARG A 311 -9.10 -19.90 39.41
N SER A 312 -8.56 -19.46 40.55
CA SER A 312 -9.27 -19.59 41.83
C SER A 312 -10.52 -18.72 41.91
N SER A 313 -10.53 -17.54 41.29
CA SER A 313 -11.68 -16.64 41.25
C SER A 313 -12.82 -17.14 40.36
N LEU A 314 -12.55 -18.08 39.44
CA LEU A 314 -13.55 -18.63 38.52
C LEU A 314 -14.31 -19.84 39.07
N LYS A 315 -13.97 -20.32 40.27
CA LYS A 315 -14.65 -21.47 40.87
C LYS A 315 -15.95 -21.01 41.51
N ALA A 316 -17.06 -21.65 41.12
CA ALA A 316 -18.34 -21.47 41.79
C ALA A 316 -18.32 -22.09 43.20
N ASP A 317 -19.25 -21.69 44.07
CA ASP A 317 -19.46 -22.30 45.39
C ASP A 317 -19.69 -23.83 45.32
N SER A 318 -20.21 -24.32 44.18
CA SER A 318 -20.38 -25.74 43.88
C SER A 318 -19.07 -26.50 43.62
N GLY A 319 -17.95 -25.80 43.52
CA GLY A 319 -16.66 -26.35 43.12
C GLY A 319 -16.50 -26.55 41.60
N ARG A 320 -17.55 -26.30 40.81
CA ARG A 320 -17.50 -26.32 39.33
C ARG A 320 -16.63 -25.15 38.84
N GLN A 321 -15.74 -25.43 37.91
CA GLN A 321 -14.90 -24.41 37.29
C GLN A 321 -15.70 -23.69 36.19
N GLY A 322 -15.76 -22.36 36.24
CA GLY A 322 -16.39 -21.54 35.20
C GLY A 322 -15.56 -21.44 33.92
N TYR A 323 -16.22 -21.17 32.81
CA TYR A 323 -15.60 -20.89 31.52
C TYR A 323 -15.12 -19.44 31.45
N VAL A 324 -14.26 -19.18 30.47
CA VAL A 324 -13.66 -17.86 30.23
C VAL A 324 -13.96 -17.41 28.81
N SER A 325 -14.11 -16.12 28.61
CA SER A 325 -14.09 -15.48 27.31
C SER A 325 -13.24 -14.21 27.40
N ALA A 326 -12.96 -13.61 26.26
CA ALA A 326 -12.09 -12.46 26.20
C ALA A 326 -12.47 -11.50 25.07
N GLY A 327 -12.04 -10.26 25.19
CA GLY A 327 -12.16 -9.21 24.18
C GLY A 327 -10.80 -8.55 23.96
N LEU A 328 -10.49 -8.20 22.71
CA LEU A 328 -9.26 -7.51 22.35
C LEU A 328 -9.62 -6.27 21.53
N ALA A 329 -9.13 -5.12 21.96
CA ALA A 329 -9.11 -3.91 21.15
C ALA A 329 -7.68 -3.42 20.99
N ALA A 330 -7.42 -2.74 19.88
CA ALA A 330 -6.14 -2.16 19.59
C ALA A 330 -6.34 -0.78 18.99
N VAL A 331 -5.78 0.25 19.61
CA VAL A 331 -5.65 1.56 18.99
C VAL A 331 -4.25 1.64 18.41
N ARG A 332 -4.16 1.84 17.09
CA ARG A 332 -2.87 1.84 16.38
C ARG A 332 -2.69 3.10 15.54
N ARG A 333 -1.43 3.49 15.36
CA ARG A 333 -1.07 4.45 14.31
C ARG A 333 -1.36 3.84 12.94
N PRO A 334 -2.14 4.50 12.05
CA PRO A 334 -2.52 3.94 10.75
C PRO A 334 -1.38 4.07 9.73
N ASN A 335 -0.27 3.37 9.98
CA ASN A 335 0.98 3.47 9.22
C ASN A 335 0.80 3.18 7.73
N HIS A 336 -0.12 2.28 7.38
CA HIS A 336 -0.47 1.96 5.99
C HIS A 336 -1.03 3.20 5.27
N ALA A 337 -2.07 3.83 5.84
CA ALA A 337 -2.68 5.04 5.28
C ALA A 337 -1.69 6.22 5.25
N ILE A 338 -0.84 6.35 6.28
CA ILE A 338 0.20 7.38 6.36
C ILE A 338 1.21 7.24 5.21
N ALA A 339 1.71 6.02 4.95
CA ALA A 339 2.66 5.79 3.87
C ALA A 339 2.10 6.21 2.50
N LEU A 340 0.84 5.86 2.22
CA LEU A 340 0.16 6.23 0.97
C LEU A 340 -0.11 7.74 0.89
N ALA A 341 -0.47 8.39 2.00
CA ALA A 341 -0.67 9.84 2.05
C ALA A 341 0.63 10.61 1.78
N VAL A 342 1.75 10.18 2.37
CA VAL A 342 3.07 10.78 2.11
C VAL A 342 3.50 10.59 0.65
N LEU A 343 3.26 9.40 0.09
CA LEU A 343 3.56 9.11 -1.31
C LEU A 343 2.71 9.99 -2.25
N TYR A 344 1.43 10.16 -1.96
CA TYR A 344 0.54 11.06 -2.69
C TYR A 344 1.05 12.50 -2.68
N HIS A 345 1.34 13.03 -1.48
CA HIS A 345 1.85 14.41 -1.35
C HIS A 345 3.22 14.57 -2.01
N SER A 346 4.07 13.55 -1.98
CA SER A 346 5.36 13.57 -2.71
C SER A 346 5.17 13.65 -4.22
N ALA A 347 4.20 12.91 -4.79
CA ALA A 347 3.86 13.00 -6.20
C ALA A 347 3.28 14.38 -6.57
N ARG A 348 2.44 14.94 -5.69
CA ARG A 348 1.86 16.27 -5.84
C ARG A 348 2.91 17.38 -5.78
N GLU A 349 3.87 17.30 -4.85
CA GLU A 349 5.01 18.22 -4.73
C GLU A 349 5.93 18.15 -5.97
N LEU A 350 6.16 16.95 -6.51
CA LEU A 350 6.88 16.77 -7.76
C LEU A 350 6.15 17.42 -8.94
N ARG A 351 4.84 17.16 -9.09
CA ARG A 351 4.03 17.78 -10.15
C ARG A 351 4.01 19.30 -10.01
N GLY A 352 3.83 19.81 -8.80
CA GLY A 352 3.83 21.24 -8.51
C GLY A 352 5.12 21.92 -8.97
N ARG A 353 6.28 21.34 -8.67
CA ARG A 353 7.59 21.84 -9.12
C ARG A 353 7.80 21.72 -10.62
N LEU A 354 7.32 20.64 -11.25
CA LEU A 354 7.40 20.49 -12.71
C LEU A 354 6.48 21.47 -13.45
N ALA A 355 5.33 21.82 -12.87
CA ALA A 355 4.38 22.77 -13.43
C ALA A 355 4.67 24.24 -13.06
N ALA A 356 5.62 24.49 -12.15
CA ALA A 356 6.00 25.83 -11.75
C ALA A 356 6.52 26.63 -12.96
N ASP A 357 6.16 27.91 -13.01
CA ASP A 357 6.61 28.83 -14.05
C ASP A 357 8.13 29.05 -13.90
N PRO A 358 8.94 28.79 -14.95
CA PRO A 358 10.37 29.01 -14.89
C PRO A 358 10.74 30.52 -14.88
N GLY A 359 9.77 31.42 -15.03
CA GLY A 359 9.98 32.86 -15.05
C GLY A 359 10.65 33.36 -16.33
N LEU A 360 10.49 32.62 -17.43
CA LEU A 360 11.06 32.95 -18.73
C LEU A 360 10.22 34.02 -19.43
N ASP A 361 10.88 34.95 -20.10
CA ASP A 361 10.19 35.91 -20.97
C ASP A 361 9.83 35.28 -22.33
N ALA A 362 9.01 35.98 -23.11
CA ALA A 362 8.54 35.51 -24.41
C ALA A 362 9.69 35.16 -25.38
N GLN A 363 10.82 35.85 -25.30
CA GLN A 363 11.99 35.59 -26.15
C GLN A 363 12.75 34.34 -25.71
N ALA A 364 12.90 34.13 -24.39
CA ALA A 364 13.49 32.92 -23.85
C ALA A 364 12.62 31.68 -24.17
N VAL A 365 11.29 31.79 -24.12
CA VAL A 365 10.39 30.71 -24.56
C VAL A 365 10.64 30.34 -26.03
N LEU A 366 10.81 31.32 -26.93
CA LEU A 366 11.16 31.04 -28.33
C LEU A 366 12.57 30.44 -28.45
N ALA A 367 13.53 30.91 -27.66
CA ALA A 367 14.89 30.38 -27.65
C ALA A 367 14.96 28.90 -27.23
N VAL A 368 14.07 28.44 -26.33
CA VAL A 368 13.94 27.01 -25.96
C VAL A 368 13.69 26.12 -27.18
N PHE A 369 12.89 26.62 -28.13
CA PHE A 369 12.57 25.94 -29.39
C PHE A 369 13.52 26.29 -30.54
N GLY A 370 14.51 27.17 -30.33
CA GLY A 370 15.42 27.66 -31.36
C GLY A 370 14.73 28.58 -32.38
N LEU A 371 13.70 29.31 -31.93
CA LEU A 371 12.85 30.22 -32.70
C LEU A 371 13.09 31.69 -32.34
N ASP A 372 14.15 31.97 -31.59
CA ASP A 372 14.63 33.32 -31.36
C ASP A 372 15.13 33.96 -32.67
N GLU A 373 15.18 35.29 -32.68
CA GLU A 373 15.56 36.07 -33.85
C GLU A 373 16.96 35.69 -34.41
N PRO A 374 18.02 35.54 -33.58
CA PRO A 374 19.33 35.05 -34.05
C PRO A 374 19.28 33.68 -34.72
N SER A 375 18.62 32.69 -34.10
CA SER A 375 18.49 31.34 -34.66
C SER A 375 17.71 31.32 -35.98
N THR A 376 16.68 32.16 -36.07
CA THR A 376 15.86 32.31 -37.28
C THR A 376 16.65 32.98 -38.41
N TYR A 377 17.40 34.03 -38.10
CA TYR A 377 18.25 34.71 -39.08
C TYR A 377 19.34 33.80 -39.66
N ALA A 378 20.05 33.07 -38.80
CA ALA A 378 21.09 32.13 -39.24
C ALA A 378 20.52 31.08 -40.21
N ARG A 379 19.34 30.54 -39.89
CA ARG A 379 18.61 29.59 -40.74
C ARG A 379 18.19 30.20 -42.07
N MET A 380 17.73 31.44 -42.07
CA MET A 380 17.34 32.14 -43.31
C MET A 380 18.54 32.36 -44.23
N ALA A 381 19.70 32.71 -43.67
CA ALA A 381 20.94 32.89 -44.43
C ALA A 381 21.41 31.59 -45.11
N ASP A 382 21.20 30.44 -44.49
CA ASP A 382 21.53 29.14 -45.09
C ASP A 382 20.57 28.75 -46.23
N LEU A 383 19.29 29.14 -46.12
CA LEU A 383 18.23 28.74 -47.05
C LEU A 383 18.10 29.66 -48.27
N LEU A 384 18.37 30.96 -48.13
CA LEU A 384 18.22 31.95 -49.19
C LEU A 384 19.59 32.33 -49.78
N PRO A 385 19.79 32.29 -51.11
CA PRO A 385 21.00 32.83 -51.72
C PRO A 385 21.12 34.33 -51.44
N GLY A 386 22.33 34.80 -51.11
CA GLY A 386 22.54 36.19 -50.72
C GLY A 386 22.27 37.20 -51.83
N PRO A 387 21.96 38.46 -51.46
CA PRO A 387 21.57 39.51 -52.41
C PRO A 387 22.70 39.88 -53.37
N GLU A 388 23.96 39.59 -53.05
CA GLU A 388 25.11 39.77 -53.94
C GLU A 388 24.98 39.01 -55.27
N ARG A 389 24.21 37.90 -55.31
CA ARG A 389 23.95 37.16 -56.55
C ARG A 389 23.03 37.91 -57.51
N LEU A 390 22.37 38.98 -57.08
CA LEU A 390 21.64 39.87 -57.98
C LEU A 390 22.60 40.57 -58.95
N GLU A 391 23.89 40.71 -58.61
CA GLU A 391 24.88 41.28 -59.52
C GLU A 391 25.08 40.43 -60.78
N ASP A 392 24.85 39.11 -60.70
CA ASP A 392 24.93 38.17 -61.83
C ASP A 392 23.89 38.50 -62.92
N MET A 393 22.78 39.17 -62.55
CA MET A 393 21.76 39.62 -63.51
C MET A 393 22.28 40.68 -64.48
N ASN A 394 23.33 41.44 -64.11
CA ASN A 394 23.97 42.40 -65.00
C ASN A 394 24.66 41.76 -66.22
N GLY A 395 24.83 40.44 -66.21
CA GLY A 395 25.37 39.65 -67.32
C GLY A 395 24.35 39.16 -68.34
N MET A 396 23.05 39.44 -68.16
CA MET A 396 21.99 38.98 -69.06
C MET A 396 22.06 39.60 -70.47
N LEU A 397 21.71 38.79 -71.47
CA LEU A 397 21.56 39.28 -72.85
C LEU A 397 20.31 40.16 -72.95
N THR A 398 20.49 41.38 -73.45
CA THR A 398 19.40 42.35 -73.63
C THR A 398 19.05 42.54 -75.10
N HIS A 399 17.76 42.77 -75.37
CA HIS A 399 17.30 43.17 -76.70
C HIS A 399 17.77 44.60 -77.02
N PRO A 400 18.09 44.91 -78.29
CA PRO A 400 18.62 46.21 -78.69
C PRO A 400 17.51 47.28 -78.70
N VAL A 401 17.17 47.81 -77.52
CA VAL A 401 16.23 48.93 -77.35
C VAL A 401 17.00 50.19 -76.96
N GLY A 402 16.74 51.29 -77.67
CA GLY A 402 17.40 52.57 -77.42
C GLY A 402 16.89 53.23 -76.14
N PHE A 403 17.79 53.88 -75.38
CA PHE A 403 17.43 54.56 -74.12
C PHE A 403 16.30 55.60 -74.27
N ASP A 404 16.21 56.29 -75.41
CA ASP A 404 15.16 57.27 -75.68
C ASP A 404 13.76 56.66 -75.77
N GLN A 405 13.66 55.37 -76.13
CA GLN A 405 12.40 54.63 -76.15
C GLN A 405 12.03 54.15 -74.73
N LEU A 406 13.02 53.70 -73.96
CA LEU A 406 12.84 53.24 -72.58
C LEU A 406 12.39 54.37 -71.64
N ARG A 407 12.89 55.59 -71.85
CA ARG A 407 12.59 56.75 -70.99
C ARG A 407 11.09 57.03 -70.80
N ARG A 408 10.25 56.67 -71.78
CA ARG A 408 8.79 56.88 -71.75
C ARG A 408 7.99 55.70 -71.21
N MET A 409 8.64 54.55 -71.04
CA MET A 409 8.03 53.31 -70.56
C MET A 409 8.01 53.27 -69.04
N THR A 410 7.06 52.53 -68.48
CA THR A 410 7.10 52.10 -67.07
C THR A 410 8.23 51.10 -66.85
N LEU A 411 8.66 50.88 -65.61
CA LEU A 411 9.70 49.88 -65.32
C LEU A 411 9.27 48.46 -65.75
N ARG A 412 7.98 48.13 -65.62
CA ARG A 412 7.39 46.87 -66.10
C ARG A 412 7.49 46.72 -67.63
N GLU A 413 7.15 47.78 -68.37
CA GLU A 413 7.25 47.77 -69.83
C GLU A 413 8.72 47.75 -70.31
N ALA A 414 9.61 48.44 -69.59
CA ALA A 414 11.03 48.45 -69.87
C ALA A 414 11.68 47.07 -69.65
N GLU A 415 11.28 46.36 -68.60
CA GLU A 415 11.68 44.96 -68.35
C GLU A 415 11.27 44.05 -69.52
N ALA A 416 10.00 44.09 -69.92
CA ALA A 416 9.49 43.28 -71.03
C ALA A 416 10.19 43.61 -72.36
N ALA A 417 10.48 44.88 -72.62
CA ALA A 417 11.15 45.32 -73.84
C ALA A 417 12.64 44.93 -73.89
N LEU A 418 13.34 44.95 -72.74
CA LEU A 418 14.78 44.67 -72.66
C LEU A 418 15.12 43.20 -72.47
N LEU A 419 14.35 42.49 -71.64
CA LEU A 419 14.67 41.15 -71.14
C LEU A 419 13.61 40.12 -71.51
N GLY A 420 12.43 40.54 -71.97
CA GLY A 420 11.28 39.65 -72.15
C GLY A 420 10.93 38.95 -70.83
N GLU A 421 10.92 37.62 -70.83
CA GLU A 421 10.75 36.81 -69.61
C GLU A 421 12.10 36.40 -68.95
N GLY A 422 13.23 36.84 -69.50
CA GLY A 422 14.57 36.38 -69.11
C GLY A 422 14.96 36.74 -67.67
N GLY A 423 14.65 37.97 -67.24
CA GLY A 423 14.92 38.42 -65.88
C GLY A 423 14.14 37.63 -64.83
N GLU A 424 12.84 37.45 -65.05
CA GLU A 424 11.95 36.73 -64.15
C GLU A 424 12.31 35.24 -64.08
N ARG A 425 12.60 34.62 -65.23
CA ARG A 425 13.02 33.21 -65.28
C ARG A 425 14.34 32.97 -64.55
N PHE A 426 15.29 33.89 -64.66
CA PHE A 426 16.54 33.79 -63.92
C PHE A 426 16.30 33.91 -62.42
N PHE A 427 15.57 34.93 -61.96
CA PHE A 427 15.29 35.11 -60.55
C PHE A 427 14.58 33.89 -59.95
N ARG A 428 13.59 33.36 -60.68
CA ARG A 428 12.91 32.13 -60.32
C ARG A 428 13.89 30.95 -60.21
N SER A 429 14.73 30.72 -61.21
CA SER A 429 15.65 29.56 -61.20
C SER A 429 16.75 29.67 -60.14
N MET A 430 17.28 30.87 -59.91
CA MET A 430 18.48 31.09 -59.09
C MET A 430 18.16 31.35 -57.62
N PHE A 431 16.98 31.91 -57.34
CA PHE A 431 16.55 32.25 -55.98
C PHE A 431 15.33 31.42 -55.56
N GLU A 432 14.21 31.48 -56.30
CA GLU A 432 12.98 30.80 -55.85
C GLU A 432 13.11 29.28 -55.85
N ASP A 433 13.58 28.68 -56.94
CA ASP A 433 13.72 27.24 -57.09
C ASP A 433 14.86 26.71 -56.19
N ALA A 434 15.95 27.47 -56.04
CA ALA A 434 17.04 27.15 -55.12
C ALA A 434 16.58 27.15 -53.64
N MET A 435 15.83 28.18 -53.23
CA MET A 435 15.23 28.26 -51.90
C MET A 435 14.20 27.15 -51.69
N ARG A 436 13.34 26.86 -52.67
CA ARG A 436 12.37 25.75 -52.59
C ARG A 436 13.06 24.39 -52.43
N ALA A 437 14.15 24.14 -53.16
CA ALA A 437 14.92 22.90 -53.05
C ALA A 437 15.52 22.74 -51.65
N ARG A 438 16.20 23.76 -51.13
CA ARG A 438 16.78 23.74 -49.77
C ARG A 438 15.71 23.62 -48.68
N LEU A 439 14.60 24.32 -48.86
CA LEU A 439 13.46 24.26 -47.95
C LEU A 439 12.79 22.88 -47.96
N ALA A 440 12.80 22.15 -49.09
CA ALA A 440 12.27 20.79 -49.16
C ALA A 440 13.15 19.77 -48.40
N GLU A 441 14.45 20.00 -48.30
CA GLU A 441 15.39 19.16 -47.55
C GLU A 441 15.34 19.40 -46.03
N LEU A 442 14.80 20.54 -45.60
CA LEU A 442 14.74 20.94 -44.20
C LEU A 442 13.86 20.00 -43.34
N ARG A 443 14.47 19.34 -42.35
CA ARG A 443 13.80 18.49 -41.37
C ARG A 443 13.52 19.26 -40.08
N VAL A 444 12.43 20.03 -40.09
CA VAL A 444 12.03 20.92 -38.97
C VAL A 444 11.90 20.17 -37.64
N ASP A 445 11.37 18.94 -37.63
CA ASP A 445 11.20 18.16 -36.40
C ASP A 445 12.53 17.78 -35.74
N GLU A 446 13.55 17.43 -36.53
CA GLU A 446 14.87 17.09 -35.99
C GLU A 446 15.54 18.33 -35.40
N GLU A 447 15.38 19.48 -36.04
CA GLU A 447 15.94 20.72 -35.56
C GLU A 447 15.28 21.20 -34.27
N LEU A 448 13.96 21.08 -34.17
CA LEU A 448 13.21 21.35 -32.96
C LEU A 448 13.72 20.46 -31.81
N ARG A 449 13.87 19.15 -32.05
CA ARG A 449 14.42 18.21 -31.05
C ARG A 449 15.86 18.56 -30.65
N ARG A 450 16.71 18.96 -31.59
CA ARG A 450 18.07 19.41 -31.29
C ARG A 450 18.07 20.71 -30.48
N ALA A 451 17.16 21.63 -30.76
CA ALA A 451 17.00 22.87 -29.99
C ALA A 451 16.57 22.57 -28.54
N LEU A 452 15.59 21.69 -28.37
CA LEU A 452 15.13 21.23 -27.05
C LEU A 452 16.23 20.54 -26.25
N ALA A 453 17.01 19.65 -26.87
CA ALA A 453 18.11 18.99 -26.19
C ALA A 453 19.20 19.99 -25.72
N ARG A 454 19.47 21.04 -26.52
CA ARG A 454 20.39 22.11 -26.13
C ARG A 454 19.83 23.00 -25.03
N SER A 455 18.54 23.33 -25.08
CA SER A 455 17.91 24.18 -24.07
C SER A 455 17.75 23.45 -22.74
N GLN A 456 17.42 22.15 -22.73
CA GLN A 456 17.40 21.33 -21.51
C GLN A 456 18.77 21.27 -20.80
N ALA A 457 19.87 21.33 -21.55
CA ALA A 457 21.22 21.38 -20.97
C ALA A 457 21.57 22.77 -20.38
N ARG A 458 20.96 23.84 -20.91
CA ARG A 458 21.28 25.24 -20.55
C ARG A 458 20.32 25.81 -19.50
N GLU A 459 19.05 25.48 -19.58
CA GLU A 459 17.96 26.01 -18.74
C GLU A 459 17.41 24.91 -17.85
N ARG A 460 17.83 24.92 -16.58
CA ARG A 460 17.52 23.86 -15.59
C ARG A 460 16.05 23.84 -15.10
N GLY A 461 15.19 24.69 -15.64
CA GLY A 461 13.78 24.82 -15.23
C GLY A 461 12.77 24.20 -16.19
N VAL A 462 13.15 23.90 -17.44
CA VAL A 462 12.17 23.44 -18.46
C VAL A 462 11.75 22.01 -18.21
N SER A 463 10.44 21.73 -18.25
CA SER A 463 9.84 20.41 -18.04
C SER A 463 8.83 20.08 -19.15
N PHE A 464 8.48 18.80 -19.33
CA PHE A 464 7.42 18.39 -20.26
C PHE A 464 6.05 19.04 -19.94
N MET A 465 5.77 19.41 -18.69
CA MET A 465 4.54 20.12 -18.32
C MET A 465 4.51 21.53 -18.93
N GLN A 466 5.65 22.24 -18.90
CA GLN A 466 5.78 23.54 -19.52
C GLN A 466 5.75 23.44 -21.05
N LEU A 467 6.42 22.42 -21.63
CA LEU A 467 6.35 22.15 -23.06
C LEU A 467 4.90 21.92 -23.52
N ALA A 468 4.13 21.11 -22.78
CA ALA A 468 2.72 20.89 -23.05
C ALA A 468 1.92 22.20 -22.98
N ALA A 469 2.18 23.06 -21.99
CA ALA A 469 1.53 24.35 -21.84
C ALA A 469 1.87 25.34 -22.98
N TRP A 470 3.13 25.42 -23.42
CA TRP A 470 3.58 26.36 -24.45
C TRP A 470 3.19 25.95 -25.87
N THR A 471 3.04 24.65 -26.13
CA THR A 471 2.74 24.09 -27.46
C THR A 471 1.26 23.83 -27.73
N ARG A 472 0.38 24.10 -26.75
CA ARG A 472 -1.07 23.90 -26.88
C ARG A 472 -1.69 24.81 -27.93
N GLU A 473 -2.56 24.29 -28.80
CA GLU A 473 -3.28 25.10 -29.79
C GLU A 473 -4.65 25.60 -29.29
N GLN A 474 -5.37 24.79 -28.52
CA GLN A 474 -6.74 25.06 -28.04
C GLN A 474 -6.92 24.61 -26.59
N PRO A 475 -7.85 25.20 -25.80
CA PRO A 475 -8.77 26.29 -26.15
C PRO A 475 -8.12 27.68 -26.23
N GLU A 476 -7.05 27.92 -25.47
CA GLU A 476 -6.20 29.11 -25.60
C GLU A 476 -4.79 28.69 -26.04
N PRO A 477 -4.23 29.33 -27.09
CA PRO A 477 -2.92 28.98 -27.61
C PRO A 477 -1.84 29.26 -26.56
N GLY A 478 -0.98 28.27 -26.35
CA GLY A 478 0.21 28.39 -25.51
C GLY A 478 1.15 29.48 -26.02
N GLU A 479 2.07 29.92 -25.17
CA GLU A 479 2.89 31.10 -25.45
C GLU A 479 3.69 30.98 -26.76
N ALA A 480 4.35 29.86 -27.02
CA ALA A 480 5.11 29.66 -28.26
C ALA A 480 4.22 29.68 -29.51
N VAL A 481 3.06 29.01 -29.45
CA VAL A 481 2.05 29.01 -30.53
C VAL A 481 1.53 30.43 -30.78
N ARG A 482 1.19 31.16 -29.72
CA ARG A 482 0.67 32.53 -29.77
C ARG A 482 1.69 33.48 -30.39
N LEU A 483 2.96 33.40 -29.99
CA LEU A 483 4.04 34.24 -30.51
C LEU A 483 4.30 33.96 -31.99
N LEU A 484 4.33 32.69 -32.42
CA LEU A 484 4.45 32.34 -33.83
C LEU A 484 3.25 32.80 -34.66
N GLN A 485 2.02 32.63 -34.16
CA GLN A 485 0.82 33.12 -34.84
C GLN A 485 0.80 34.65 -34.94
N ALA A 486 1.30 35.37 -33.93
CA ALA A 486 1.49 36.82 -34.01
C ALA A 486 2.51 37.18 -35.10
N ARG A 487 3.68 36.52 -35.11
CA ARG A 487 4.72 36.74 -36.13
C ARG A 487 4.24 36.46 -37.54
N ILE A 488 3.48 35.38 -37.75
CA ILE A 488 2.88 35.04 -39.06
C ILE A 488 1.94 36.15 -39.54
N ARG A 489 1.17 36.77 -38.63
CA ARG A 489 0.27 37.89 -38.96
C ARG A 489 1.06 39.15 -39.30
N GLU A 490 2.09 39.48 -38.51
CA GLU A 490 2.98 40.61 -38.77
C GLU A 490 3.68 40.49 -40.14
N LEU A 491 4.24 39.32 -40.44
CA LEU A 491 4.85 39.03 -41.74
C LEU A 491 3.84 39.11 -42.88
N GLY A 492 2.59 38.69 -42.65
CA GLY A 492 1.50 38.85 -43.62
C GLY A 492 1.24 40.31 -43.97
N THR A 493 1.19 41.20 -42.96
CA THR A 493 1.06 42.64 -43.17
C THR A 493 2.28 43.23 -43.87
N ALA A 494 3.49 42.86 -43.45
CA ALA A 494 4.74 43.34 -44.05
C ALA A 494 4.85 42.94 -45.54
N MET A 495 4.46 41.71 -45.88
CA MET A 495 4.39 41.25 -47.27
C MET A 495 3.42 42.07 -48.11
N GLN A 496 2.23 42.41 -47.59
CA GLN A 496 1.26 43.23 -48.31
C GLN A 496 1.80 44.64 -48.59
N VAL A 497 2.51 45.22 -47.63
CA VAL A 497 3.17 46.53 -47.80
C VAL A 497 4.27 46.43 -48.86
N ALA A 498 5.16 45.44 -48.77
CA ALA A 498 6.23 45.23 -49.74
C ALA A 498 5.70 44.95 -51.16
N GLU A 499 4.61 44.20 -51.30
CA GLU A 499 3.95 43.97 -52.60
C GLU A 499 3.36 45.26 -53.18
N GLN A 500 2.76 46.12 -52.36
CA GLN A 500 2.27 47.43 -52.79
C GLN A 500 3.41 48.37 -53.19
N GLU A 501 4.51 48.39 -52.44
CA GLU A 501 5.71 49.17 -52.76
C GLU A 501 6.37 48.71 -54.07
N LEU A 502 6.44 47.40 -54.31
CA LEU A 502 6.94 46.84 -55.55
C LEU A 502 6.04 47.21 -56.74
N GLU A 503 4.72 47.13 -56.60
CA GLU A 503 3.77 47.55 -57.63
C GLU A 503 3.88 49.04 -57.95
N GLN A 504 4.02 49.89 -56.92
CA GLN A 504 4.27 51.32 -57.10
C GLN A 504 5.59 51.58 -57.83
N THR A 505 6.65 50.88 -57.44
CA THR A 505 7.98 50.99 -58.07
C THR A 505 7.91 50.57 -59.54
N LEU A 506 7.25 49.45 -59.86
CA LEU A 506 7.07 48.96 -61.22
C LEU A 506 6.26 49.92 -62.12
N ALA A 507 5.36 50.73 -61.53
CA ALA A 507 4.55 51.73 -62.22
C ALA A 507 5.30 53.05 -62.51
N LEU A 508 6.46 53.29 -61.88
CA LEU A 508 7.30 54.45 -62.18
C LEU A 508 7.80 54.43 -63.62
N ARG A 509 8.06 55.62 -64.20
CA ARG A 509 8.72 55.70 -65.50
C ARG A 509 10.22 55.56 -65.33
N VAL A 510 10.89 55.04 -66.36
CA VAL A 510 12.36 54.95 -66.40
C VAL A 510 13.03 56.31 -66.18
N ASP A 511 12.39 57.41 -66.61
CA ASP A 511 12.91 58.75 -66.41
C ASP A 511 12.91 59.22 -64.95
N ASP A 512 12.02 58.67 -64.12
CA ASP A 512 11.85 59.06 -62.72
C ASP A 512 12.92 58.42 -61.81
N LEU A 513 13.65 57.42 -62.32
CA LEU A 513 14.77 56.79 -61.62
C LEU A 513 16.03 57.66 -61.64
N LYS A 514 16.65 57.80 -60.46
CA LYS A 514 17.90 58.54 -60.27
C LYS A 514 19.11 57.64 -60.49
N PHE A 515 19.84 57.86 -61.59
CA PHE A 515 21.09 57.18 -61.91
C PHE A 515 22.00 58.09 -62.78
N PRO A 516 23.32 57.88 -62.84
CA PRO A 516 24.22 58.72 -63.62
C PRO A 516 23.97 58.58 -65.13
N ARG A 517 23.71 59.70 -65.80
CA ARG A 517 23.41 59.77 -67.25
C ARG A 517 24.50 60.56 -67.97
N LEU A 518 25.03 60.02 -69.08
CA LEU A 518 25.94 60.71 -69.98
C LEU A 518 25.21 61.11 -71.28
N PRO A 519 25.30 62.36 -71.76
CA PRO A 519 24.69 62.77 -73.01
C PRO A 519 25.32 62.00 -74.20
N LEU A 520 24.50 61.60 -75.18
CA LEU A 520 24.89 60.94 -76.44
C LEU A 520 25.40 59.47 -76.34
N LEU A 521 25.49 58.87 -75.15
CA LEU A 521 25.92 57.47 -74.96
C LEU A 521 24.75 56.55 -74.53
N SER A 522 23.88 56.21 -75.48
CA SER A 522 22.68 55.38 -75.22
C SER A 522 23.00 54.02 -74.59
N LYS A 523 24.05 53.32 -75.05
CA LYS A 523 24.49 52.03 -74.51
C LYS A 523 24.96 52.11 -73.05
N HIS A 524 25.63 53.20 -72.68
CA HIS A 524 26.09 53.41 -71.30
C HIS A 524 24.90 53.68 -70.37
N ASN A 525 23.96 54.53 -70.81
CA ASN A 525 22.76 54.86 -70.04
C ASN A 525 21.83 53.66 -69.84
N THR A 526 21.66 52.78 -70.83
CA THR A 526 20.91 51.52 -70.68
C THR A 526 21.57 50.60 -69.65
N ARG A 527 22.91 50.52 -69.62
CA ARG A 527 23.64 49.68 -68.65
C ARG A 527 23.60 50.24 -67.23
N ALA A 528 23.69 51.57 -67.07
CA ALA A 528 23.52 52.24 -65.79
C ALA A 528 22.08 52.11 -65.25
N PHE A 529 21.07 52.19 -66.14
CA PHE A 529 19.68 51.89 -65.81
C PHE A 529 19.49 50.45 -65.33
N LEU A 530 19.99 49.45 -66.08
CA LEU A 530 19.83 48.03 -65.73
C LEU A 530 20.39 47.70 -64.34
N ARG A 531 21.55 48.28 -63.98
CA ARG A 531 22.13 48.09 -62.66
C ARG A 531 21.20 48.58 -61.55
N VAL A 532 20.67 49.80 -61.68
CA VAL A 532 19.75 50.39 -60.69
C VAL A 532 18.39 49.71 -60.72
N PHE A 533 17.94 49.25 -61.88
CA PHE A 533 16.71 48.49 -62.04
C PHE A 533 16.79 47.13 -61.33
N PHE A 534 17.86 46.36 -61.52
CA PHE A 534 18.04 45.10 -60.80
C PHE A 534 18.18 45.33 -59.30
N GLU A 535 18.94 46.34 -58.88
CA GLU A 535 19.08 46.68 -57.46
C GLU A 535 17.74 47.07 -56.81
N GLN A 536 16.92 47.90 -57.47
CA GLN A 536 15.68 48.39 -56.87
C GLN A 536 14.50 47.43 -57.03
N VAL A 537 14.26 46.88 -58.23
CA VAL A 537 13.11 46.02 -58.50
C VAL A 537 13.40 44.59 -58.04
N TYR A 538 14.55 44.02 -58.41
CA TYR A 538 14.90 42.66 -58.00
C TYR A 538 15.43 42.58 -56.57
N GLY A 539 15.97 43.68 -56.02
CA GLY A 539 16.19 43.82 -54.57
C GLY A 539 14.89 43.74 -53.78
N GLN A 540 13.86 44.51 -54.16
CA GLN A 540 12.53 44.42 -53.53
C GLN A 540 11.88 43.03 -53.71
N LYS A 541 12.04 42.38 -54.89
CA LYS A 541 11.60 40.99 -55.08
C LYS A 541 12.35 40.01 -54.15
N TRP A 542 13.64 40.26 -53.89
CA TRP A 542 14.44 39.47 -52.95
C TRP A 542 14.00 39.69 -51.50
N ASP A 543 13.76 40.93 -51.07
CA ASP A 543 13.21 41.25 -49.75
C ASP A 543 11.84 40.59 -49.54
N LEU A 544 10.98 40.62 -50.56
CA LEU A 544 9.70 39.93 -50.54
C LEU A 544 9.87 38.41 -50.44
N LEU A 545 10.87 37.84 -51.12
CA LEU A 545 11.21 36.42 -51.04
C LEU A 545 11.71 36.03 -49.65
N GLN A 546 12.48 36.91 -48.99
CA GLN A 546 12.93 36.74 -47.61
C GLN A 546 11.75 36.71 -46.63
N LEU A 547 10.81 37.66 -46.75
CA LEU A 547 9.59 37.67 -45.92
C LEU A 547 8.72 36.43 -46.14
N ARG A 548 8.61 35.96 -47.39
CA ARG A 548 7.90 34.72 -47.74
C ARG A 548 8.56 33.50 -47.10
N LEU A 549 9.89 33.42 -47.14
CA LEU A 549 10.64 32.33 -46.53
C LEU A 549 10.46 32.32 -45.00
N GLU A 550 10.58 33.46 -44.33
CA GLU A 550 10.40 33.55 -42.88
C GLU A 550 9.00 33.10 -42.47
N ARG A 551 7.96 33.55 -43.18
CA ARG A 551 6.58 33.16 -42.93
C ARG A 551 6.37 31.66 -43.10
N GLU A 552 6.94 31.07 -44.15
CA GLU A 552 6.86 29.62 -44.41
C GLU A 552 7.59 28.82 -43.34
N LEU A 553 8.74 29.28 -42.85
CA LEU A 553 9.45 28.69 -41.71
C LEU A 553 8.59 28.73 -40.45
N CYS A 554 8.00 29.88 -40.10
CA CYS A 554 7.11 29.99 -38.94
C CYS A 554 5.92 29.02 -39.04
N ARG A 555 5.34 28.82 -40.24
CA ARG A 555 4.24 27.85 -40.45
C ARG A 555 4.70 26.41 -40.21
N ARG A 556 5.84 26.01 -40.77
CA ARG A 556 6.35 24.64 -40.58
C ARG A 556 6.75 24.36 -39.14
N PHE A 557 7.28 25.37 -38.43
CA PHE A 557 7.55 25.26 -37.00
C PHE A 557 6.28 25.18 -36.18
N LEU A 558 5.23 25.93 -36.53
CA LEU A 558 3.92 25.79 -35.90
C LEU A 558 3.38 24.36 -36.02
N GLU A 559 3.48 23.76 -37.21
CA GLU A 559 3.11 22.36 -37.45
C GLU A 559 3.99 21.37 -36.65
N ALA A 560 5.30 21.65 -36.53
CA ALA A 560 6.21 20.83 -35.73
C ALA A 560 5.90 20.91 -34.22
N LEU A 561 5.54 22.09 -33.70
CA LEU A 561 5.08 22.25 -32.32
C LEU A 561 3.78 21.47 -32.08
N ALA A 562 2.85 21.50 -33.04
CA ALA A 562 1.61 20.72 -32.97
C ALA A 562 1.86 19.20 -32.93
N ARG A 563 2.94 18.71 -33.57
CA ARG A 563 3.37 17.30 -33.48
C ARG A 563 4.08 16.95 -32.18
N LEU A 564 4.79 17.90 -31.57
CA LEU A 564 5.46 17.73 -30.28
C LEU A 564 4.46 17.74 -29.11
N HIS A 565 3.38 18.52 -29.23
CA HIS A 565 2.41 18.71 -28.16
C HIS A 565 1.84 17.39 -27.60
N PRO A 566 1.38 16.42 -28.42
CA PRO A 566 0.90 15.13 -27.93
C PRO A 566 1.91 14.36 -27.08
N GLU A 567 3.21 14.41 -27.42
CA GLU A 567 4.25 13.71 -26.66
C GLU A 567 4.41 14.31 -25.26
N ALA A 568 4.45 15.64 -25.16
CA ALA A 568 4.55 16.37 -23.89
C ALA A 568 3.26 16.23 -23.05
N GLN A 569 2.10 16.35 -23.70
CA GLN A 569 0.79 16.21 -23.06
C GLN A 569 0.58 14.80 -22.51
N HIS A 570 0.97 13.75 -23.26
CA HIS A 570 0.84 12.38 -22.81
C HIS A 570 1.66 12.09 -21.54
N LYS A 571 2.86 12.67 -21.43
CA LYS A 571 3.66 12.58 -20.19
C LYS A 571 3.01 13.34 -19.03
N ALA A 572 2.43 14.52 -19.29
CA ALA A 572 1.66 15.30 -18.31
C ALA A 572 0.47 14.49 -17.77
N ASP A 573 -0.32 13.92 -18.67
CA ASP A 573 -1.51 13.13 -18.31
C ASP A 573 -1.12 11.86 -17.53
N ARG A 574 -0.01 11.20 -17.88
CA ARG A 574 0.51 10.04 -17.15
C ARG A 574 0.88 10.38 -15.70
N LEU A 575 1.54 11.52 -15.46
CA LEU A 575 1.88 11.96 -14.12
C LEU A 575 0.62 12.26 -13.28
N VAL A 576 -0.35 12.95 -13.89
CA VAL A 576 -1.64 13.26 -13.24
C VAL A 576 -2.43 11.99 -12.93
N ALA A 577 -2.49 11.03 -13.87
CA ALA A 577 -3.16 9.75 -13.66
C ALA A 577 -2.49 8.92 -12.55
N LEU A 578 -1.15 8.96 -12.44
CA LEU A 578 -0.42 8.32 -11.36
C LEU A 578 -0.77 8.95 -10.00
N GLU A 579 -0.73 10.28 -9.88
CA GLU A 579 -1.13 11.00 -8.67
C GLU A 579 -2.54 10.63 -8.22
N GLN A 580 -3.50 10.60 -9.16
CA GLN A 580 -4.89 10.22 -8.89
C GLN A 580 -5.00 8.77 -8.40
N THR A 581 -4.24 7.86 -9.00
CA THR A 581 -4.22 6.44 -8.58
C THR A 581 -3.70 6.28 -7.15
N ILE A 582 -2.68 7.06 -6.77
CA ILE A 582 -2.13 7.05 -5.40
C ILE A 582 -3.15 7.66 -4.42
N LEU A 583 -3.82 8.75 -4.80
CA LEU A 583 -4.86 9.39 -3.99
C LEU A 583 -6.03 8.43 -3.72
N GLU A 584 -6.51 7.72 -4.73
CA GLU A 584 -7.57 6.71 -4.57
C GLU A 584 -7.16 5.61 -3.60
N ALA A 585 -5.92 5.12 -3.70
CA ALA A 585 -5.39 4.10 -2.79
C ALA A 585 -5.29 4.63 -1.35
N ALA A 586 -4.81 5.85 -1.16
CA ALA A 586 -4.73 6.50 0.15
C ALA A 586 -6.13 6.67 0.76
N GLN A 587 -7.11 7.16 -0.01
CA GLN A 587 -8.49 7.32 0.46
C GLN A 587 -9.17 6.00 0.79
N ALA A 588 -8.93 4.95 -0.01
CA ALA A 588 -9.46 3.62 0.27
C ALA A 588 -8.92 3.06 1.60
N SER A 589 -7.61 3.23 1.86
CA SER A 589 -6.99 2.81 3.11
C SER A 589 -7.48 3.62 4.32
N ILE A 590 -7.67 4.94 4.17
CA ILE A 590 -8.22 5.80 5.24
C ILE A 590 -9.64 5.37 5.61
N ARG A 591 -10.48 5.00 4.63
CA ARG A 591 -11.86 4.52 4.89
C ARG A 591 -11.91 3.16 5.58
N GLN A 592 -10.86 2.36 5.47
CA GLN A 592 -10.74 1.06 6.16
C GLN A 592 -10.20 1.20 7.58
N THR A 593 -9.66 2.36 7.93
CA THR A 593 -9.15 2.67 9.27
C THR A 593 -10.30 3.13 10.16
N ASP A 594 -10.20 2.93 11.48
CA ASP A 594 -11.18 3.48 12.43
C ASP A 594 -11.45 4.97 12.19
N ASP A 595 -12.73 5.35 12.22
CA ASP A 595 -13.23 6.69 11.89
C ASP A 595 -12.51 7.83 12.65
N TYR A 596 -11.90 7.54 13.80
CA TYR A 596 -11.17 8.50 14.61
C TYR A 596 -9.68 8.57 14.28
N THR A 597 -9.01 7.42 14.17
CA THR A 597 -7.57 7.39 13.83
C THR A 597 -7.35 7.71 12.35
N GLY A 598 -8.36 7.59 11.48
CA GLY A 598 -8.31 8.02 10.08
C GLY A 598 -8.38 9.54 9.86
N GLN A 599 -8.73 10.34 10.87
CA GLN A 599 -9.04 11.77 10.68
C GLN A 599 -7.81 12.60 10.35
N ASN A 600 -7.99 13.59 9.47
CA ASN A 600 -7.00 14.61 9.10
C ASN A 600 -5.65 14.06 8.59
N ILE A 601 -5.55 12.78 8.22
CA ILE A 601 -4.31 12.18 7.69
C ILE A 601 -3.82 12.98 6.46
N LEU A 602 -4.68 13.20 5.47
CA LEU A 602 -4.29 13.94 4.27
C LEU A 602 -3.84 15.38 4.59
N ALA A 603 -4.58 16.11 5.41
CA ALA A 603 -4.25 17.51 5.74
C ALA A 603 -2.96 17.64 6.57
N TYR A 604 -2.74 16.74 7.53
CA TYR A 604 -1.53 16.77 8.35
C TYR A 604 -0.28 16.45 7.53
N TYR A 605 -0.32 15.34 6.78
CA TYR A 605 0.85 14.91 6.02
C TYR A 605 1.10 15.78 4.78
N GLU A 606 0.14 16.62 4.35
CA GLU A 606 0.40 17.68 3.37
C GLU A 606 1.43 18.68 3.92
N ARG A 607 1.18 19.20 5.13
CA ARG A 607 2.08 20.16 5.80
C ARG A 607 3.44 19.54 6.12
N VAL A 608 3.44 18.34 6.71
CA VAL A 608 4.68 17.64 7.06
C VAL A 608 5.52 17.38 5.81
N THR A 609 4.90 16.92 4.71
CA THR A 609 5.64 16.67 3.47
C THR A 609 6.18 17.98 2.88
N ALA A 610 5.37 19.04 2.85
CA ALA A 610 5.81 20.34 2.34
C ALA A 610 6.99 20.93 3.14
N GLU A 611 6.97 20.83 4.48
CA GLU A 611 8.06 21.25 5.37
C GLU A 611 9.35 20.46 5.08
N LEU A 612 9.26 19.13 4.97
CA LEU A 612 10.42 18.28 4.64
C LEU A 612 11.00 18.61 3.26
N PHE A 613 10.15 18.85 2.25
CA PHE A 613 10.62 19.27 0.93
C PHE A 613 11.31 20.64 0.99
N ALA A 614 10.78 21.60 1.75
CA ALA A 614 11.40 22.90 1.94
C ALA A 614 12.77 22.80 2.63
N GLU A 615 12.91 21.97 3.67
CA GLU A 615 14.21 21.72 4.32
C GLU A 615 15.21 21.06 3.38
N MET A 616 14.78 20.09 2.57
CA MET A 616 15.64 19.43 1.58
C MET A 616 16.08 20.41 0.49
N GLU A 617 15.19 21.31 0.07
CA GLU A 617 15.44 22.35 -0.91
C GLU A 617 16.41 23.42 -0.38
N GLU A 618 16.31 23.80 0.90
CA GLU A 618 17.28 24.69 1.54
C GLU A 618 18.68 24.05 1.61
N ARG A 619 18.75 22.75 1.91
CA ARG A 619 20.02 22.03 2.06
C ARG A 619 20.69 21.66 0.73
N ARG A 620 19.92 21.31 -0.30
CA ARG A 620 20.43 20.75 -1.57
C ARG A 620 20.18 21.64 -2.79
N GLY A 621 19.35 22.68 -2.65
CA GLY A 621 18.99 23.63 -3.70
C GLY A 621 17.71 23.27 -4.47
N PRO A 622 17.19 24.21 -5.29
CA PRO A 622 15.87 24.14 -5.95
C PRO A 622 15.73 23.04 -7.01
N GLY A 623 16.83 22.39 -7.40
CA GLY A 623 16.86 21.31 -8.40
C GLY A 623 17.03 19.90 -7.82
N PHE A 624 17.02 19.72 -6.50
CA PHE A 624 17.47 18.47 -5.86
C PHE A 624 16.72 17.22 -6.33
N LEU A 625 15.44 17.34 -6.72
CA LEU A 625 14.65 16.20 -7.19
C LEU A 625 15.19 15.58 -8.48
N ARG A 626 15.88 16.36 -9.32
CA ARG A 626 16.50 15.87 -10.57
C ARG A 626 17.82 15.14 -10.34
N GLU A 627 18.35 15.16 -9.12
CA GLU A 627 19.56 14.41 -8.79
C GLU A 627 19.29 12.90 -8.85
N PRO A 628 20.24 12.08 -9.33
CA PRO A 628 20.10 10.62 -9.36
C PRO A 628 19.84 10.01 -7.98
N ARG A 629 20.25 10.70 -6.89
CA ARG A 629 19.99 10.28 -5.50
C ARG A 629 18.55 10.55 -5.06
N ALA A 630 17.85 11.51 -5.65
CA ALA A 630 16.45 11.82 -5.37
C ALA A 630 15.55 11.08 -6.39
N ILE A 631 14.88 11.77 -7.32
CA ILE A 631 14.05 11.13 -8.34
C ILE A 631 14.84 10.89 -9.63
N GLY A 632 15.67 11.84 -10.05
CA GLY A 632 16.44 11.75 -11.28
C GLY A 632 15.67 12.29 -12.49
N ASP A 633 15.90 11.69 -13.66
CA ASP A 633 15.28 12.11 -14.92
C ASP A 633 13.83 11.60 -15.03
N VAL A 634 12.88 12.46 -14.68
CA VAL A 634 11.44 12.16 -14.75
C VAL A 634 10.99 11.94 -16.21
N ASP A 635 11.60 12.62 -17.17
CA ASP A 635 11.26 12.51 -18.59
C ASP A 635 11.58 11.11 -19.14
N ALA A 636 12.70 10.53 -18.69
CA ALA A 636 13.09 9.17 -19.01
C ALA A 636 12.20 8.14 -18.28
N LEU A 637 11.86 8.39 -17.02
CA LEU A 637 11.02 7.48 -16.22
C LEU A 637 9.58 7.37 -16.72
N LEU A 638 9.08 8.38 -17.45
CA LEU A 638 7.72 8.43 -18.01
C LEU A 638 7.65 8.07 -19.50
N ALA A 639 8.75 7.66 -20.13
CA ALA A 639 8.81 7.38 -21.58
C ALA A 639 7.81 6.30 -22.00
N ASP A 640 7.83 5.13 -21.34
CA ASP A 640 6.99 3.98 -21.73
C ASP A 640 5.78 3.78 -20.80
N SER A 641 5.96 3.89 -19.48
CA SER A 641 4.90 3.73 -18.48
C SER A 641 5.16 4.59 -17.23
N ALA A 642 4.18 4.66 -16.33
CA ALA A 642 4.31 5.37 -15.05
C ALA A 642 4.91 4.50 -13.92
N ASP A 643 5.09 3.19 -14.14
CA ASP A 643 5.56 2.26 -13.12
C ASP A 643 7.00 2.56 -12.64
N PRO A 644 7.98 2.88 -13.51
CA PRO A 644 9.34 3.23 -13.08
C PRO A 644 9.38 4.48 -12.20
N LEU A 645 8.54 5.48 -12.49
CA LEU A 645 8.41 6.67 -11.67
C LEU A 645 7.82 6.33 -10.29
N LEU A 646 6.80 5.48 -10.24
CA LEU A 646 6.21 5.01 -8.99
C LEU A 646 7.24 4.30 -8.10
N GLU A 647 8.02 3.37 -8.65
CA GLU A 647 9.08 2.69 -7.91
C GLU A 647 10.09 3.68 -7.35
N ARG A 648 10.49 4.67 -8.14
CA ARG A 648 11.46 5.67 -7.71
C ARG A 648 10.91 6.56 -6.60
N LEU A 649 9.65 6.97 -6.69
CA LEU A 649 8.95 7.71 -5.63
C LEU A 649 8.86 6.89 -4.34
N ILE A 650 8.53 5.60 -4.42
CA ILE A 650 8.49 4.68 -3.27
C ILE A 650 9.86 4.62 -2.57
N VAL A 651 10.94 4.45 -3.33
CA VAL A 651 12.31 4.42 -2.78
C VAL A 651 12.65 5.75 -2.12
N PHE A 652 12.35 6.88 -2.77
CA PHE A 652 12.58 8.21 -2.21
C PHE A 652 11.82 8.43 -0.89
N CYS A 653 10.52 8.10 -0.85
CA CYS A 653 9.72 8.23 0.37
C CYS A 653 10.29 7.35 1.50
N ARG A 654 10.69 6.11 1.19
CA ARG A 654 11.23 5.16 2.18
C ARG A 654 12.57 5.60 2.77
N GLU A 655 13.48 6.11 1.95
CA GLU A 655 14.85 6.41 2.36
C GLU A 655 15.07 7.83 2.87
N GLN A 656 14.26 8.80 2.43
CA GLN A 656 14.51 10.22 2.69
C GLN A 656 13.39 10.91 3.50
N LEU A 657 12.13 10.52 3.32
CA LEU A 657 11.00 11.18 3.99
C LEU A 657 10.57 10.44 5.27
N LEU A 658 10.23 9.15 5.15
CA LEU A 658 9.67 8.35 6.24
C LEU A 658 10.69 8.06 7.37
N THR A 659 11.96 8.42 7.18
CA THR A 659 13.02 8.36 8.19
C THR A 659 13.17 9.67 8.98
N ALA A 660 12.41 10.72 8.64
CA ALA A 660 12.50 12.03 9.29
C ALA A 660 11.84 12.04 10.68
N GLU A 661 12.19 13.05 11.49
CA GLU A 661 11.73 13.22 12.87
C GLU A 661 10.19 13.12 13.05
N PRO A 662 9.34 13.72 12.19
CA PRO A 662 7.87 13.63 12.34
C PRO A 662 7.33 12.19 12.31
N PHE A 663 8.06 11.26 11.70
CA PHE A 663 7.68 9.84 11.65
C PHE A 663 8.17 9.04 12.86
N THR A 664 9.08 9.60 13.66
CA THR A 664 9.61 9.01 14.90
C THR A 664 8.84 9.44 16.16
N LEU A 665 7.90 10.39 16.03
CA LEU A 665 7.05 10.85 17.12
C LEU A 665 6.24 9.70 17.73
N SER A 666 5.91 9.83 19.02
CA SER A 666 4.99 8.89 19.66
C SER A 666 3.60 8.96 19.01
N PHE A 667 2.85 7.85 19.08
CA PHE A 667 1.49 7.78 18.54
C PHE A 667 0.58 8.90 19.09
N GLU A 668 0.67 9.18 20.39
CA GLU A 668 -0.11 10.23 21.05
C GLU A 668 0.21 11.62 20.49
N GLU A 669 1.50 11.95 20.35
CA GLU A 669 1.94 13.27 19.88
C GLU A 669 1.58 13.49 18.42
N GLU A 670 1.75 12.46 17.57
CA GLU A 670 1.35 12.53 16.17
C GLU A 670 -0.17 12.72 16.03
N LEU A 671 -0.95 11.95 16.78
CA LEU A 671 -2.41 12.04 16.74
C LEU A 671 -2.91 13.40 17.25
N LEU A 672 -2.29 13.96 18.29
CA LEU A 672 -2.61 15.31 18.77
C LEU A 672 -2.30 16.38 17.72
N ARG A 673 -1.12 16.32 17.09
CA ARG A 673 -0.74 17.25 16.04
C ARG A 673 -1.71 17.14 14.86
N ARG A 674 -2.06 15.92 14.46
CA ARG A 674 -2.98 15.62 13.37
C ARG A 674 -4.43 16.08 13.65
N ALA A 675 -4.93 15.83 14.86
CA ALA A 675 -6.27 16.25 15.26
C ALA A 675 -6.42 17.79 15.22
N ASN A 676 -5.35 18.52 15.53
CA ASN A 676 -5.35 19.98 15.64
C ASN A 676 -4.87 20.73 14.38
N VAL A 677 -4.64 20.05 13.25
CA VAL A 677 -4.13 20.68 12.01
C VAL A 677 -5.02 21.80 11.49
N SER A 678 -6.34 21.62 11.59
CA SER A 678 -7.33 22.58 11.09
C SER A 678 -7.66 23.69 12.09
N VAL A 679 -7.11 23.67 13.30
CA VAL A 679 -7.43 24.64 14.35
C VAL A 679 -6.46 25.82 14.28
N GLU A 680 -6.98 27.02 14.08
CA GLU A 680 -6.17 28.26 14.11
C GLU A 680 -5.54 28.47 15.50
N TYR A 681 -4.31 28.99 15.52
CA TYR A 681 -3.58 29.31 16.75
C TYR A 681 -4.38 30.33 17.59
N GLY A 682 -5.02 29.87 18.67
CA GLY A 682 -5.79 30.71 19.60
C GLY A 682 -7.24 30.29 19.85
N ASN A 683 -7.75 29.25 19.16
CA ASN A 683 -9.13 28.80 19.35
C ASN A 683 -9.30 27.85 20.55
N ARG A 684 -10.40 28.03 21.31
CA ARG A 684 -10.79 27.17 22.45
C ARG A 684 -11.28 25.77 22.05
N GLU A 685 -11.40 25.50 20.75
CA GLU A 685 -11.86 24.22 20.17
C GLU A 685 -10.70 23.24 19.88
N ALA A 686 -9.45 23.59 20.21
CA ALA A 686 -8.33 22.67 20.10
C ALA A 686 -8.53 21.45 21.01
N LEU A 687 -8.37 20.24 20.47
CA LEU A 687 -8.46 19.01 21.24
C LEU A 687 -7.33 18.98 22.26
N SER A 688 -7.69 18.98 23.54
CA SER A 688 -6.72 18.85 24.63
C SER A 688 -6.16 17.42 24.70
N ARG A 689 -4.99 17.27 25.32
CA ARG A 689 -4.41 15.95 25.58
C ARG A 689 -5.33 15.06 26.42
N GLU A 690 -6.02 15.64 27.40
CA GLU A 690 -6.96 14.91 28.26
C GLU A 690 -8.20 14.45 27.49
N ASP A 691 -8.75 15.29 26.60
CA ASP A 691 -9.90 14.91 25.77
C ASP A 691 -9.55 13.80 24.78
N LEU A 692 -8.34 13.86 24.18
CA LEU A 692 -7.84 12.78 23.34
C LEU A 692 -7.77 11.48 24.13
N PHE A 693 -7.14 11.51 25.31
CA PHE A 693 -6.97 10.32 26.13
C PHE A 693 -8.29 9.73 26.60
N LEU A 694 -9.25 10.57 27.01
CA LEU A 694 -10.59 10.12 27.38
C LEU A 694 -11.28 9.40 26.22
N ARG A 695 -11.15 9.92 25.00
CA ARG A 695 -11.74 9.32 23.80
C ARG A 695 -11.07 8.01 23.43
N LEU A 696 -9.73 7.98 23.37
CA LEU A 696 -8.98 6.75 23.09
C LEU A 696 -9.30 5.64 24.10
N TYR A 697 -9.40 6.01 25.37
CA TYR A 697 -9.80 5.09 26.43
C TYR A 697 -11.23 4.56 26.22
N ARG A 698 -12.20 5.42 25.88
CA ARG A 698 -13.57 4.98 25.55
C ARG A 698 -13.60 4.05 24.34
N THR A 699 -12.85 4.36 23.27
CA THR A 699 -12.73 3.49 22.09
C THR A 699 -12.20 2.11 22.48
N LEU A 700 -11.13 2.03 23.29
CA LEU A 700 -10.62 0.75 23.78
C LEU A 700 -11.65 -0.01 24.64
N GLN A 701 -12.39 0.68 25.51
CA GLN A 701 -13.44 0.06 26.33
C GLN A 701 -14.60 -0.47 25.47
N GLU A 702 -15.05 0.31 24.50
CA GLU A 702 -16.17 -0.04 23.61
C GLU A 702 -15.81 -1.13 22.60
N GLN A 703 -14.55 -1.27 22.22
CA GLN A 703 -14.10 -2.28 21.27
C GLN A 703 -13.62 -3.56 21.96
N ALA A 704 -13.10 -3.49 23.20
CA ALA A 704 -12.60 -4.67 23.95
C ALA A 704 -13.72 -5.43 24.66
N ILE A 705 -14.90 -5.49 24.03
CA ILE A 705 -16.07 -6.23 24.52
C ILE A 705 -15.78 -7.73 24.42
N ILE A 706 -16.27 -8.48 25.41
CA ILE A 706 -16.09 -9.92 25.47
C ILE A 706 -16.75 -10.59 24.25
N ARG A 707 -16.00 -11.50 23.61
CA ARG A 707 -16.39 -12.27 22.42
C ARG A 707 -17.29 -13.45 22.76
N ILE A 708 -18.36 -13.23 23.52
CA ILE A 708 -19.39 -14.24 23.73
C ILE A 708 -20.69 -13.58 24.15
N ARG A 709 -21.81 -14.10 23.65
CA ARG A 709 -23.14 -13.61 24.01
C ARG A 709 -23.72 -14.40 25.19
N LEU A 710 -23.95 -13.70 26.29
CA LEU A 710 -24.43 -14.26 27.54
C LEU A 710 -25.80 -13.69 27.90
N LEU A 711 -26.45 -14.31 28.89
CA LEU A 711 -27.72 -13.85 29.41
C LEU A 711 -27.48 -12.93 30.62
N ASP A 712 -27.92 -11.67 30.53
CA ASP A 712 -27.58 -10.59 31.47
C ASP A 712 -27.95 -10.81 32.97
N TYR A 713 -28.56 -11.94 33.34
CA TYR A 713 -29.17 -12.16 34.67
C TYR A 713 -28.83 -13.49 35.38
N THR A 714 -27.93 -14.34 34.87
CA THR A 714 -27.69 -15.68 35.45
C THR A 714 -26.28 -15.91 36.02
N HIS A 715 -25.38 -14.94 35.92
CA HIS A 715 -24.00 -15.10 36.37
C HIS A 715 -23.86 -14.88 37.88
N GLU A 716 -23.73 -15.96 38.66
CA GLU A 716 -23.49 -15.84 40.10
C GLU A 716 -22.11 -15.22 40.40
N HIS A 717 -21.08 -15.48 39.59
CA HIS A 717 -19.68 -15.08 39.86
C HIS A 717 -18.95 -14.53 38.62
N ARG A 718 -19.43 -13.40 38.06
CA ARG A 718 -18.73 -12.70 36.96
C ARG A 718 -17.42 -12.09 37.48
N HIS A 719 -16.27 -12.63 37.07
CA HIS A 719 -14.95 -12.09 37.39
C HIS A 719 -14.31 -11.49 36.15
N GLU A 720 -13.93 -10.21 36.21
CA GLU A 720 -13.33 -9.48 35.10
C GLU A 720 -11.94 -8.97 35.44
N GLU A 721 -11.03 -9.10 34.48
CA GLU A 721 -9.69 -8.52 34.53
C GLU A 721 -9.36 -7.87 33.19
N SER A 722 -8.87 -6.63 33.20
CA SER A 722 -8.41 -5.91 32.01
C SER A 722 -6.90 -5.73 32.07
N TYR A 723 -6.22 -5.87 30.93
CA TYR A 723 -4.78 -5.68 30.79
C TYR A 723 -4.49 -4.78 29.59
N LEU A 724 -3.73 -3.71 29.82
CA LEU A 724 -3.23 -2.84 28.75
C LEU A 724 -1.82 -3.27 28.33
N PHE A 725 -1.63 -3.57 27.05
CA PHE A 725 -0.34 -3.83 26.43
C PHE A 725 0.15 -2.53 25.78
N GLY A 726 1.29 -2.05 26.23
CA GLY A 726 1.95 -0.87 25.67
C GLY A 726 2.99 -0.28 26.60
N ASP A 727 3.56 0.86 26.22
CA ASP A 727 4.59 1.48 27.04
C ASP A 727 4.01 1.98 28.37
N GLY A 728 4.32 1.29 29.48
CA GLY A 728 3.95 1.72 30.83
C GLY A 728 4.50 3.10 31.25
N GLU A 729 5.42 3.70 30.50
CA GLU A 729 5.89 5.07 30.66
C GLU A 729 5.10 6.08 29.80
N SER A 730 4.28 5.63 28.84
CA SER A 730 3.42 6.49 28.02
C SER A 730 2.39 7.22 28.89
N ALA A 731 2.11 8.48 28.53
CA ALA A 731 1.19 9.29 29.29
C ALA A 731 -0.27 8.81 29.13
N PHE A 732 -0.63 8.24 27.98
CA PHE A 732 -1.94 7.64 27.78
C PHE A 732 -2.14 6.41 28.68
N VAL A 733 -1.16 5.51 28.78
CA VAL A 733 -1.25 4.33 29.66
C VAL A 733 -1.39 4.75 31.13
N ARG A 734 -0.61 5.75 31.56
CA ARG A 734 -0.74 6.35 32.91
C ARG A 734 -2.10 7.00 33.13
N TYR A 735 -2.64 7.68 32.12
CA TYR A 735 -4.00 8.25 32.18
C TYR A 735 -5.06 7.16 32.31
N ALA A 736 -5.00 6.11 31.50
CA ALA A 736 -5.94 4.99 31.54
C ALA A 736 -5.95 4.29 32.91
N LEU A 737 -4.76 4.07 33.49
CA LEU A 737 -4.63 3.57 34.86
C LEU A 737 -5.23 4.52 35.92
N GLY A 738 -5.08 5.82 35.75
CA GLY A 738 -5.60 6.84 36.65
C GLY A 738 -7.12 7.01 36.56
N ALA A 739 -7.69 6.91 35.37
CA ALA A 739 -9.14 7.04 35.13
C ALA A 739 -9.94 5.94 35.85
N ASP A 740 -9.40 4.71 35.89
CA ASP A 740 -10.04 3.56 36.56
C ASP A 740 -9.72 3.46 38.06
N ALA A 741 -8.81 4.28 38.59
CA ALA A 741 -8.48 4.28 40.01
C ALA A 741 -9.70 4.62 40.89
N SER A 742 -10.68 5.36 40.36
CA SER A 742 -11.93 5.72 41.04
C SER A 742 -13.07 4.71 40.89
N SER A 743 -13.00 3.77 39.93
CA SER A 743 -14.13 2.89 39.53
C SER A 743 -13.77 1.40 39.55
N ARG A 744 -12.99 0.95 40.54
CA ARG A 744 -12.44 -0.43 40.70
C ARG A 744 -13.51 -1.55 40.77
N ILE A 745 -14.24 -1.78 39.68
CA ILE A 745 -15.18 -2.89 39.52
C ILE A 745 -14.43 -4.14 39.02
N HIS A 746 -13.29 -3.98 38.34
CA HIS A 746 -12.47 -5.07 37.81
C HIS A 746 -10.97 -4.81 38.00
N LYS A 747 -10.15 -5.86 37.98
CA LYS A 747 -8.68 -5.75 38.10
C LYS A 747 -8.10 -5.13 36.83
N LEU A 748 -7.25 -4.13 36.94
CA LEU A 748 -6.58 -3.49 35.79
C LEU A 748 -5.05 -3.62 35.92
N GLY A 749 -4.43 -4.31 34.97
CA GLY A 749 -2.99 -4.47 34.90
C GLY A 749 -2.38 -3.79 33.66
N VAL A 750 -1.06 -3.59 33.68
CA VAL A 750 -0.28 -3.13 32.51
C VAL A 750 0.82 -4.11 32.18
N VAL A 751 0.93 -4.44 30.90
CA VAL A 751 2.02 -5.18 30.28
C VAL A 751 2.89 -4.15 29.57
N HIS A 752 4.04 -3.84 30.15
CA HIS A 752 4.98 -2.88 29.58
C HIS A 752 5.64 -3.46 28.33
N GLU A 753 5.38 -2.82 27.19
CA GLU A 753 6.02 -3.04 25.90
C GLU A 753 6.65 -1.73 25.44
N ARG A 754 7.98 -1.63 25.44
CA ARG A 754 8.74 -0.37 25.37
C ARG A 754 8.47 0.48 24.12
N ARG A 755 7.90 -0.06 23.04
CA ARG A 755 7.87 0.64 21.73
C ARG A 755 6.65 0.40 20.85
N SER A 756 5.52 -0.03 21.40
CA SER A 756 4.33 -0.19 20.58
C SER A 756 3.83 1.18 20.08
N SER A 757 3.77 1.38 18.75
CA SER A 757 2.99 2.47 18.13
C SER A 757 1.47 2.24 18.27
N SER A 758 1.10 1.44 19.26
CA SER A 758 -0.22 0.90 19.52
C SER A 758 -0.40 0.70 21.01
N VAL A 759 -1.64 0.78 21.47
CA VAL A 759 -2.03 0.33 22.80
C VAL A 759 -3.15 -0.67 22.62
N ASP A 760 -2.91 -1.89 23.09
CA ASP A 760 -3.89 -2.97 22.99
C ASP A 760 -4.52 -3.19 24.37
N LYS A 761 -5.84 -3.32 24.44
CA LYS A 761 -6.57 -3.67 25.66
C LYS A 761 -7.11 -5.09 25.52
N LEU A 762 -6.70 -5.96 26.43
CA LEU A 762 -7.26 -7.30 26.60
C LEU A 762 -8.19 -7.32 27.81
N SER A 763 -9.47 -7.59 27.58
CA SER A 763 -10.45 -7.83 28.63
C SER A 763 -10.64 -9.34 28.77
N LEU A 764 -10.47 -9.88 29.97
CA LEU A 764 -10.79 -11.26 30.33
C LEU A 764 -12.04 -11.25 31.20
N MET A 765 -12.99 -12.13 30.90
CA MET A 765 -14.16 -12.35 31.74
C MET A 765 -14.38 -13.84 31.90
N GLY A 766 -14.63 -14.30 33.13
CA GLY A 766 -15.00 -15.68 33.35
C GLY A 766 -15.96 -15.87 34.51
N GLY A 767 -16.26 -17.14 34.77
CA GLY A 767 -17.16 -17.55 35.84
C GLY A 767 -18.58 -17.86 35.36
N PHE A 768 -18.79 -17.89 34.04
CA PHE A 768 -20.05 -18.34 33.43
C PHE A 768 -20.05 -19.85 33.17
N HIS A 769 -21.24 -20.42 33.06
CA HIS A 769 -21.46 -21.84 32.75
C HIS A 769 -22.13 -22.02 31.39
N LEU A 770 -22.26 -23.26 30.93
CA LEU A 770 -22.88 -23.55 29.62
C LEU A 770 -24.33 -23.06 29.57
N GLU A 771 -25.07 -23.16 30.68
CA GLU A 771 -26.45 -22.68 30.78
C GLU A 771 -26.62 -21.17 30.54
N ASP A 772 -25.57 -20.38 30.73
CA ASP A 772 -25.58 -18.92 30.52
C ASP A 772 -25.41 -18.54 29.04
N LEU A 773 -24.90 -19.46 28.22
CA LEU A 773 -24.62 -19.21 26.81
C LEU A 773 -25.92 -19.16 26.00
N ILE A 774 -26.13 -18.05 25.29
CA ILE A 774 -27.27 -17.95 24.36
C ILE A 774 -27.15 -18.99 23.24
N TYR A 775 -25.93 -19.24 22.76
CA TYR A 775 -25.65 -20.32 21.80
C TYR A 775 -26.12 -21.69 22.32
N TYR A 776 -25.84 -22.01 23.59
CA TYR A 776 -26.23 -23.29 24.18
C TYR A 776 -27.74 -23.44 24.27
N ARG A 777 -28.44 -22.41 24.77
CA ARG A 777 -29.90 -22.42 24.93
C ARG A 777 -30.64 -22.50 23.60
N ASN A 778 -30.19 -21.74 22.60
CA ASN A 778 -30.81 -21.72 21.28
C ASN A 778 -30.67 -23.06 20.56
N ASN A 779 -29.52 -23.73 20.73
CA ASN A 779 -29.22 -24.96 20.00
C ASN A 779 -29.63 -26.25 20.75
N LYS A 780 -29.99 -26.16 22.04
CA LYS A 780 -30.50 -27.29 22.84
C LYS A 780 -31.69 -28.00 22.16
N VAL A 781 -32.65 -27.24 21.64
CA VAL A 781 -33.85 -27.78 20.97
C VAL A 781 -33.48 -28.56 19.70
N TYR A 782 -32.52 -28.07 18.92
CA TYR A 782 -32.00 -28.80 17.77
C TYR A 782 -31.34 -30.09 18.22
N TYR A 783 -30.41 -30.04 19.18
CA TYR A 783 -29.75 -31.22 19.72
C TYR A 783 -30.74 -32.32 20.13
N GLU A 784 -31.77 -31.98 20.92
CA GLU A 784 -32.80 -32.95 21.33
C GLU A 784 -33.59 -33.50 20.13
N THR A 785 -33.92 -32.66 19.16
CA THR A 785 -34.66 -33.06 17.96
C THR A 785 -33.83 -34.01 17.09
N TYR A 786 -32.54 -33.73 16.90
CA TYR A 786 -31.64 -34.59 16.15
C TYR A 786 -31.43 -35.94 16.85
N LEU A 787 -31.28 -35.97 18.18
CA LEU A 787 -31.25 -37.23 18.94
C LEU A 787 -32.53 -38.05 18.75
N ARG A 788 -33.72 -37.43 18.82
CA ARG A 788 -35.00 -38.11 18.56
C ARG A 788 -35.10 -38.68 17.15
N ASN A 789 -34.42 -38.06 16.19
CA ASN A 789 -34.34 -38.51 14.80
C ASN A 789 -33.22 -39.54 14.54
N GLY A 790 -32.59 -40.07 15.61
CA GLY A 790 -31.61 -41.14 15.56
C GLY A 790 -30.18 -40.69 15.25
N TYR A 791 -29.85 -39.42 15.43
CA TYR A 791 -28.47 -38.93 15.28
C TYR A 791 -27.60 -39.37 16.46
N GLN A 792 -26.36 -39.74 16.18
CA GLN A 792 -25.34 -40.16 17.13
C GLN A 792 -24.26 -39.08 17.20
N LEU A 793 -24.45 -38.14 18.12
CA LEU A 793 -23.61 -36.93 18.26
C LEU A 793 -22.42 -37.11 19.22
N HIS A 794 -22.22 -38.32 19.75
CA HIS A 794 -21.20 -38.62 20.75
C HIS A 794 -20.36 -39.81 20.36
N GLY A 795 -19.07 -39.76 20.69
CA GLY A 795 -18.17 -40.91 20.65
C GLY A 795 -18.48 -41.92 21.76
N PRO A 796 -18.35 -41.53 23.04
CA PRO A 796 -18.69 -42.40 24.16
C PRO A 796 -20.20 -42.56 24.33
N SER A 797 -20.60 -43.60 25.08
CA SER A 797 -22.00 -43.87 25.39
C SER A 797 -22.67 -42.65 26.07
N PRO A 798 -23.85 -42.20 25.62
CA PRO A 798 -24.52 -41.01 26.17
C PRO A 798 -24.84 -41.07 27.68
N GLU A 799 -24.87 -42.28 28.25
CA GLU A 799 -25.10 -42.57 29.67
C GLU A 799 -23.92 -42.16 30.56
N THR A 800 -22.70 -42.08 30.01
CA THR A 800 -21.51 -41.65 30.75
C THR A 800 -21.29 -40.15 30.72
N LEU A 801 -22.14 -39.41 29.99
CA LEU A 801 -22.06 -37.97 29.84
C LEU A 801 -22.92 -37.25 30.89
N PRO A 802 -22.54 -36.04 31.33
CA PRO A 802 -23.35 -35.24 32.24
C PRO A 802 -24.78 -35.06 31.73
N GLU A 803 -25.73 -34.86 32.66
CA GLU A 803 -27.11 -34.54 32.29
C GLU A 803 -27.16 -33.25 31.45
N LEU A 804 -28.08 -33.22 30.48
CA LEU A 804 -28.29 -32.05 29.65
C LEU A 804 -29.05 -30.99 30.46
N LEU A 805 -28.29 -30.07 31.07
CA LEU A 805 -28.79 -28.93 31.84
C LEU A 805 -29.75 -28.06 31.02
#